data_AF-A0A8C5PBD3-F1
#
_entry.id   AF-A0A8C5PBD3-F1
#
_cell.length_a   1.000
_cell.length_b   1.000
_cell.length_c   1.000
_cell.angle_alpha   90.00
_cell.angle_beta   90.00
_cell.angle_gamma   90.00
#
_symmetry.space_group_name_H-M   'P 1'
#
loop_
_entity.id
_entity.type
_entity.pdbx_description
1 polymer ?
#
loop_
_entity_poly.entity_id
_entity_poly.type
_entity_poly.pdbx_seq_one_letter_code
_entity_poly.pdbx_strand_id
1 'polypeptide(L)'
;MSELGAKPRSRKLGRRCTSSTQESLVLVEGIYVKTVSPGVVESFLKKEEDFLKKLSLISSTVLNVLLQADESDTAGKDHLKSIIVINERFHALFDLTAGCYKTLTELHEESSVDVYDLYIVKKERNFIQAYTQYFLGVTNHIATKGFDRVSRAASNHWKSNKRGLKTLIAETLDISFTVFLQRVFTEPFRSHVQTYSLLLSQLSEKSGEDAKRTSSIDLSHAYHNLSKYIGQVLDEASQTKQLWATLSHKLTAALYTLERRLQEDSKNVPIVTTSGKQDRILLFDDVLVFIQGHETHICDLKTLWVDSSTKPTYKQSNQVLRIVTPEAEFLLSCKEPQNQALWQWKLNQLIRQRVNGSRDFPLWGKTGEANEPPTSRVSSYTYKNDSRYKNATYHGDMSWGKPHGKGTLTWPDGRNYVGDFQYGQENGFGVCLVPSSLEDRYDCYKCHWVNGAMLGYGICEFADESVYKGYFKDNMRHGYGVLENLASGSNPFKYTGNWYKDKMSGYGVWDSSHKGERYIGMWRNNQRQGHGIVLTHMGACYQGTFSLNKLVGPGILISEDGSVYEGEFTEECLLAGKGKLTFNNGFTLVGTFNRNQTTSGLQAQGVLNTSCEDLTESMKRKFQFGEGVLPIEERWHDIFEHFQKFLESGCRKETEESFLGFHVKSNKKLEQAQEYLYCQRESDDVSGKIEDILKEMSLHLEQESMQCYLEKAFKSSHHPLMKLMKELCVAYQATYSGIGSNLHLLSMAQEEIKHYATKIWEFYSALKVMASGENKKVVPAGGVEEISEEVNPYTVVLPPLLPYFHEDLSMLYMLYHQQEDKHYWQGIVRLGTLTDTKLLEFLDVQRQLWPLKDIKLTANQRYSIVRHKCFHSATECLQKITTVMDPRQKLEIILKTYAEIEKTVLRVVDKDYKLPMDDLLPLLIYVVSRAGIQRLGAEIHFIYDLMDPSIRGGIYDFLLTALESCYEHIQREEIRLYK
;
A
#
# COMPACT_ATOMS: atom_id res chain seq x y z
N MET A 1 45.72 -26.16 1.36
CA MET A 1 46.73 -25.19 1.87
C MET A 1 46.38 -23.84 1.27
N SER A 2 45.89 -22.81 1.95
CA SER A 2 45.68 -22.49 3.36
C SER A 2 44.81 -21.22 3.40
N GLU A 3 43.71 -21.26 4.16
CA GLU A 3 43.21 -20.26 5.14
C GLU A 3 43.48 -18.75 4.89
N LEU A 4 42.56 -17.77 5.01
CA LEU A 4 41.49 -17.42 5.98
C LEU A 4 40.41 -16.56 5.23
N GLY A 5 39.14 -16.40 5.59
CA GLY A 5 38.46 -16.33 6.89
C GLY A 5 38.00 -14.89 7.18
N ALA A 6 36.89 -14.41 6.59
CA ALA A 6 36.30 -13.10 6.89
C ALA A 6 34.78 -13.19 7.18
N LYS A 7 34.39 -12.83 8.42
CA LYS A 7 33.03 -12.78 8.96
C LYS A 7 32.28 -11.49 8.53
N PRO A 8 30.93 -11.51 8.45
CA PRO A 8 30.12 -10.34 8.12
C PRO A 8 29.82 -9.46 9.34
N ARG A 9 29.77 -8.13 9.10
CA ARG A 9 29.41 -7.07 10.05
C ARG A 9 27.89 -6.98 10.23
N SER A 10 27.41 -7.14 11.47
CA SER A 10 26.04 -6.79 11.87
C SER A 10 25.98 -5.35 12.40
N ARG A 11 25.12 -4.53 11.77
CA ARG A 11 24.77 -3.16 12.20
C ARG A 11 23.79 -3.26 13.37
N LYS A 12 24.17 -2.77 14.55
CA LYS A 12 23.26 -2.48 15.66
C LYS A 12 22.69 -1.07 15.50
N LEU A 13 21.37 -0.99 15.33
CA LEU A 13 20.57 0.24 15.45
C LEU A 13 20.45 0.59 16.94
N GLY A 14 20.84 1.83 17.27
CA GLY A 14 20.68 2.40 18.60
C GLY A 14 19.25 2.86 18.85
N ARG A 15 18.75 2.62 20.07
CA ARG A 15 17.65 3.39 20.66
C ARG A 15 18.23 4.24 21.78
N ARG A 16 18.20 5.55 21.56
CA ARG A 16 18.29 6.59 22.58
C ARG A 16 17.02 6.53 23.44
N CYS A 17 17.17 6.47 24.75
CA CYS A 17 16.21 7.05 25.69
C CYS A 17 17.03 7.88 26.67
N THR A 18 16.87 9.19 26.54
CA THR A 18 17.37 10.23 27.43
C THR A 18 16.38 10.42 28.56
N SER A 19 16.82 10.24 29.80
CA SER A 19 16.27 10.97 30.94
C SER A 19 17.40 11.19 31.94
N SER A 20 17.95 12.39 31.83
CA SER A 20 18.90 13.00 32.74
C SER A 20 18.22 13.32 34.06
N THR A 21 18.70 12.76 35.15
CA THR A 21 18.62 13.38 36.48
C THR A 21 20.03 13.35 37.06
N GLN A 22 20.65 14.52 37.07
CA GLN A 22 21.85 14.81 37.85
C GLN A 22 21.52 14.59 39.32
N GLU A 23 22.21 13.67 39.97
CA GLU A 23 22.43 13.75 41.41
C GLU A 23 23.92 13.73 41.71
N SER A 24 24.28 14.73 42.49
CA SER A 24 25.58 15.23 42.88
C SER A 24 26.43 14.22 43.63
N LEU A 25 27.72 14.17 43.28
CA LEU A 25 28.80 13.67 44.12
C LEU A 25 28.82 14.47 45.44
N VAL A 26 28.49 13.80 46.54
CA VAL A 26 28.86 14.22 47.89
C VAL A 26 29.84 13.18 48.43
N LEU A 27 31.09 13.62 48.60
CA LEU A 27 32.08 12.96 49.45
C LEU A 27 31.58 13.06 50.90
N VAL A 28 31.20 11.92 51.49
CA VAL A 28 31.03 11.80 52.95
C VAL A 28 32.07 10.83 53.45
N GLU A 29 33.00 11.37 54.24
CA GLU A 29 33.96 10.64 55.05
C GLU A 29 33.25 9.73 56.07
N GLY A 30 33.84 8.55 56.30
CA GLY A 30 33.71 7.82 57.56
C GLY A 30 32.37 7.10 57.80
N ILE A 31 32.18 5.94 57.18
CA ILE A 31 31.25 4.92 57.70
C ILE A 31 32.05 3.65 58.00
N TYR A 32 32.14 3.32 59.29
CA TYR A 32 32.74 2.09 59.80
C TYR A 32 32.18 0.87 59.05
N VAL A 33 33.05 0.17 58.31
CA VAL A 33 32.73 -1.09 57.62
C VAL A 33 32.44 -2.15 58.68
N LYS A 34 31.15 -2.47 58.90
CA LYS A 34 30.78 -3.68 59.63
C LYS A 34 31.03 -4.87 58.73
N THR A 35 32.18 -5.49 58.94
CA THR A 35 32.57 -6.79 58.39
C THR A 35 31.52 -7.85 58.72
N VAL A 36 31.24 -8.75 57.77
CA VAL A 36 30.42 -9.94 58.06
C VAL A 36 31.14 -10.73 59.14
N SER A 37 30.44 -11.07 60.24
CA SER A 37 31.04 -11.86 61.31
C SER A 37 31.53 -13.21 60.74
N PRO A 38 32.77 -13.65 61.02
CA PRO A 38 33.36 -14.88 60.45
C PRO A 38 32.48 -16.12 60.60
N GLY A 39 31.74 -16.21 61.72
CA GLY A 39 30.82 -17.32 61.99
C GLY A 39 29.62 -17.44 61.06
N VAL A 40 29.25 -16.39 60.31
CA VAL A 40 28.17 -16.49 59.30
C VAL A 40 28.73 -17.06 57.99
N VAL A 41 29.92 -16.65 57.56
CA VAL A 41 30.61 -17.22 56.39
C VAL A 41 30.91 -18.71 56.62
N GLU A 42 31.35 -19.08 57.83
CA GLU A 42 31.55 -20.47 58.23
C GLU A 42 30.24 -21.29 58.17
N SER A 43 29.11 -20.67 58.54
CA SER A 43 27.79 -21.30 58.42
C SER A 43 27.38 -21.56 56.97
N PHE A 44 27.60 -20.58 56.07
CA PHE A 44 27.37 -20.76 54.62
C PHE A 44 28.27 -21.86 54.05
N LEU A 45 29.57 -21.83 54.38
CA LEU A 45 30.55 -22.80 53.87
C LEU A 45 30.22 -24.23 54.27
N LYS A 46 29.86 -24.46 55.54
CA LYS A 46 29.43 -25.78 56.03
C LYS A 46 28.16 -26.28 55.32
N LYS A 47 27.19 -25.38 55.10
CA LYS A 47 25.93 -25.74 54.41
C LYS A 47 26.13 -26.04 52.93
N GLU A 48 27.04 -25.32 52.28
CA GLU A 48 27.41 -25.56 50.88
C GLU A 48 28.16 -26.89 50.72
N GLU A 49 29.09 -27.20 51.63
CA GLU A 49 29.82 -28.47 51.66
C GLU A 49 28.86 -29.66 51.85
N ASP A 50 27.93 -29.56 52.80
CA ASP A 50 26.90 -30.56 53.05
C ASP A 50 26.00 -30.78 51.82
N PHE A 51 25.66 -29.70 51.11
CA PHE A 51 24.83 -29.78 49.91
C PHE A 51 25.58 -30.39 48.72
N LEU A 52 26.83 -30.00 48.47
CA LEU A 52 27.68 -30.60 47.43
C LEU A 52 27.90 -32.10 47.64
N LYS A 53 28.09 -32.55 48.88
CA LYS A 53 28.15 -33.99 49.24
C LYS A 53 26.86 -34.72 48.88
N LYS A 54 25.70 -34.08 49.10
CA LYS A 54 24.40 -34.66 48.69
C LYS A 54 24.26 -34.71 47.18
N LEU A 55 24.66 -33.66 46.46
CA LEU A 55 24.59 -33.62 44.99
C LEU A 55 25.50 -34.68 44.34
N SER A 56 26.73 -34.85 44.82
CA SER A 56 27.64 -35.87 44.29
C SER A 56 27.11 -37.29 44.51
N LEU A 57 26.46 -37.53 45.65
CA LEU A 57 25.78 -38.78 45.95
C LEU A 57 24.57 -39.01 45.03
N ILE A 58 23.73 -37.98 44.79
CA ILE A 58 22.59 -38.06 43.84
C ILE A 58 23.07 -38.35 42.41
N SER A 59 24.13 -37.69 41.96
CA SER A 59 24.70 -37.89 40.61
C SER A 59 25.19 -39.32 40.42
N SER A 60 26.01 -39.82 41.36
CA SER A 60 26.65 -41.14 41.27
C SER A 60 25.70 -42.31 41.50
N THR A 61 24.73 -42.18 42.42
CA THR A 61 23.87 -43.31 42.84
C THR A 61 22.49 -43.34 42.17
N VAL A 62 22.01 -42.20 41.66
CA VAL A 62 20.66 -42.10 41.08
C VAL A 62 20.74 -41.73 39.60
N LEU A 63 21.28 -40.56 39.24
CA LEU A 63 21.24 -40.05 37.86
C LEU A 63 21.97 -40.94 36.84
N ASN A 64 23.18 -41.41 37.15
CA ASN A 64 23.94 -42.28 36.24
C ASN A 64 23.21 -43.60 35.91
N VAL A 65 22.48 -44.16 36.89
CA VAL A 65 21.71 -45.39 36.71
C VAL A 65 20.48 -45.14 35.84
N LEU A 66 19.85 -43.98 36.00
CA LEU A 66 18.68 -43.58 35.20
C LEU A 66 19.01 -43.29 33.74
N LEU A 67 20.21 -42.80 33.46
CA LEU A 67 20.69 -42.53 32.10
C LEU A 67 21.13 -43.80 31.34
N GLN A 68 21.42 -44.89 32.06
CA GLN A 68 21.84 -46.18 31.48
C GLN A 68 20.68 -47.15 31.22
N ALA A 69 19.44 -46.76 31.51
CA ALA A 69 18.28 -47.61 31.29
C ALA A 69 17.87 -47.64 29.80
N ASP A 70 17.92 -48.82 29.17
CA ASP A 70 17.44 -49.04 27.80
C ASP A 70 15.91 -49.08 27.76
N GLU A 71 15.27 -48.15 27.05
CA GLU A 71 13.82 -48.13 26.85
C GLU A 71 13.44 -48.17 25.36
N SER A 72 12.71 -49.22 24.95
CA SER A 72 12.37 -49.49 23.54
C SER A 72 11.08 -48.82 23.04
N ASP A 73 10.17 -48.41 23.95
CA ASP A 73 8.88 -47.79 23.61
C ASP A 73 8.94 -46.25 23.54
N THR A 74 8.09 -45.66 22.70
CA THR A 74 7.92 -44.21 22.44
C THR A 74 7.73 -43.39 23.71
N ALA A 75 6.85 -43.83 24.60
CA ALA A 75 6.64 -43.17 25.87
C ALA A 75 7.87 -43.29 26.76
N GLY A 76 8.68 -44.35 26.65
CA GLY A 76 9.95 -44.43 27.37
C GLY A 76 10.97 -43.40 26.88
N LYS A 77 11.08 -43.21 25.56
CA LYS A 77 11.96 -42.21 24.94
C LYS A 77 11.68 -40.78 25.43
N ASP A 78 10.42 -40.40 25.63
CA ASP A 78 10.08 -39.06 26.13
C ASP A 78 10.40 -38.87 27.62
N HIS A 79 10.31 -39.92 28.43
CA HIS A 79 10.76 -39.89 29.83
C HIS A 79 12.28 -39.82 29.94
N LEU A 80 13.02 -40.56 29.10
CA LEU A 80 14.48 -40.47 28.99
C LEU A 80 14.93 -39.06 28.59
N LYS A 81 14.29 -38.44 27.58
CA LYS A 81 14.54 -37.02 27.23
C LYS A 81 14.31 -36.10 28.43
N SER A 82 13.22 -36.29 29.17
CA SER A 82 12.93 -35.51 30.37
C SER A 82 14.02 -35.68 31.45
N ILE A 83 14.57 -36.88 31.64
CA ILE A 83 15.65 -37.16 32.59
C ILE A 83 16.97 -36.53 32.13
N ILE A 84 17.28 -36.57 30.84
CA ILE A 84 18.47 -35.90 30.27
C ILE A 84 18.41 -34.39 30.54
N VAL A 85 17.25 -33.76 30.30
CA VAL A 85 17.05 -32.33 30.60
C VAL A 85 17.18 -32.04 32.09
N ILE A 86 16.68 -32.92 32.97
CA ILE A 86 16.89 -32.79 34.42
C ILE A 86 18.38 -32.90 34.76
N ASN A 87 19.11 -33.82 34.13
CA ASN A 87 20.54 -34.03 34.36
C ASN A 87 21.37 -32.82 33.95
N GLU A 88 21.13 -32.25 32.76
CA GLU A 88 21.78 -31.03 32.30
C GLU A 88 21.56 -29.86 33.28
N ARG A 89 20.30 -29.67 33.71
CA ARG A 89 19.93 -28.60 34.65
C ARG A 89 20.46 -28.87 36.06
N PHE A 90 20.56 -30.13 36.46
CA PHE A 90 21.19 -30.56 37.71
C PHE A 90 22.68 -30.19 37.73
N HIS A 91 23.41 -30.49 36.65
CA HIS A 91 24.82 -30.16 36.55
C HIS A 91 25.06 -28.65 36.50
N ALA A 92 24.18 -27.87 35.84
CA ALA A 92 24.25 -26.41 35.90
C ALA A 92 24.13 -25.87 37.34
N LEU A 93 23.25 -26.45 38.17
CA LEU A 93 23.17 -26.11 39.59
C LEU A 93 24.38 -26.61 40.39
N PHE A 94 24.89 -27.81 40.07
CA PHE A 94 26.09 -28.37 40.66
C PHE A 94 27.29 -27.43 40.47
N ASP A 95 27.50 -26.94 39.25
CA ASP A 95 28.62 -26.05 38.91
C ASP A 95 28.51 -24.69 39.59
N LEU A 96 27.29 -24.13 39.68
CA LEU A 96 27.06 -22.87 40.40
C LEU A 96 27.32 -23.02 41.91
N THR A 97 26.89 -24.14 42.50
CA THR A 97 27.11 -24.48 43.91
C THR A 97 28.60 -24.72 44.19
N ALA A 98 29.29 -25.42 43.30
CA ALA A 98 30.73 -25.66 43.40
C ALA A 98 31.55 -24.36 43.26
N GLY A 99 31.14 -23.47 42.34
CA GLY A 99 31.70 -22.13 42.21
C GLY A 99 31.47 -21.29 43.46
N CYS A 100 30.28 -21.36 44.05
CA CYS A 100 29.96 -20.69 45.31
C CYS A 100 30.84 -21.18 46.46
N TYR A 101 30.99 -22.50 46.62
CA TYR A 101 31.87 -23.09 47.63
C TYR A 101 33.31 -22.62 47.46
N LYS A 102 33.86 -22.63 46.24
CA LYS A 102 35.22 -22.16 45.96
C LYS A 102 35.43 -20.70 46.35
N THR A 103 34.51 -19.82 45.96
CA THR A 103 34.59 -18.40 46.33
C THR A 103 34.41 -18.19 47.84
N LEU A 104 33.55 -18.97 48.51
CA LEU A 104 33.39 -18.90 49.96
C LEU A 104 34.64 -19.41 50.71
N THR A 105 35.36 -20.41 50.19
CA THR A 105 36.64 -20.87 50.77
C THR A 105 37.74 -19.82 50.63
N GLU A 106 37.82 -19.15 49.47
CA GLU A 106 38.78 -18.06 49.23
C GLU A 106 38.50 -16.86 50.15
N LEU A 107 37.22 -16.49 50.32
CA LEU A 107 36.80 -15.40 51.22
C LEU A 107 36.92 -15.74 52.71
N HIS A 108 36.92 -17.02 53.09
CA HIS A 108 37.12 -17.44 54.49
C HIS A 108 38.55 -17.18 54.98
N GLU A 109 39.52 -17.13 54.05
CA GLU A 109 40.94 -16.84 54.35
C GLU A 109 41.21 -15.32 54.52
N GLU A 110 40.27 -14.44 54.12
CA GLU A 110 40.40 -12.98 54.22
C GLU A 110 39.80 -12.41 55.52
N SER A 111 40.48 -11.44 56.13
CA SER A 111 40.11 -10.89 57.45
C SER A 111 38.92 -9.89 57.44
N SER A 112 38.41 -9.50 56.27
CA SER A 112 37.23 -8.64 56.13
C SER A 112 36.44 -8.94 54.84
N VAL A 113 35.25 -9.54 54.96
CA VAL A 113 34.39 -9.88 53.81
C VAL A 113 33.20 -8.91 53.73
N ASP A 114 33.00 -8.26 52.56
CA ASP A 114 31.77 -7.51 52.26
C ASP A 114 30.69 -8.48 51.73
N VAL A 115 29.43 -8.21 52.07
CA VAL A 115 28.26 -9.01 51.66
C VAL A 115 28.16 -9.08 50.13
N TYR A 116 28.56 -8.03 49.41
CA TYR A 116 28.53 -7.98 47.95
C TYR A 116 29.59 -8.86 47.27
N ASP A 117 30.58 -9.35 48.01
CA ASP A 117 31.58 -10.27 47.47
C ASP A 117 31.12 -11.73 47.45
N LEU A 118 30.04 -12.03 48.17
CA LEU A 118 29.41 -13.35 48.16
C LEU A 118 28.95 -13.71 46.74
N TYR A 119 29.39 -14.88 46.27
CA TYR A 119 29.08 -15.40 44.94
C TYR A 119 27.56 -15.48 44.66
N ILE A 120 26.78 -15.79 45.69
CA ILE A 120 25.31 -15.88 45.67
C ILE A 120 24.67 -14.53 45.31
N VAL A 121 25.25 -13.42 45.79
CA VAL A 121 24.79 -12.05 45.52
C VAL A 121 25.24 -11.64 44.10
N LYS A 122 26.51 -11.88 43.75
CA LYS A 122 27.06 -11.57 42.41
C LYS A 122 26.35 -12.30 41.27
N LYS A 123 25.83 -13.51 41.53
CA LYS A 123 25.19 -14.39 40.54
C LYS A 123 23.72 -14.70 40.85
N GLU A 124 23.04 -13.85 41.62
CA GLU A 124 21.63 -14.03 42.02
C GLU A 124 20.72 -14.49 40.88
N ARG A 125 20.70 -13.76 39.76
CA ARG A 125 19.85 -14.08 38.59
C ARG A 125 20.14 -15.47 38.01
N ASN A 126 21.40 -15.89 38.02
CA ASN A 126 21.80 -17.19 37.50
C ASN A 126 21.31 -18.32 38.42
N PHE A 127 21.40 -18.15 39.74
CA PHE A 127 20.86 -19.12 40.70
C PHE A 127 19.34 -19.23 40.57
N ILE A 128 18.62 -18.10 40.58
CA ILE A 128 17.16 -18.10 40.43
C ILE A 128 16.75 -18.78 39.12
N GLN A 129 17.40 -18.45 38.01
CA GLN A 129 17.13 -19.06 36.72
C GLN A 129 17.46 -20.57 36.71
N ALA A 130 18.60 -20.99 37.27
CA ALA A 130 19.00 -22.39 37.32
C ALA A 130 18.04 -23.23 38.17
N TYR A 131 17.63 -22.74 39.34
CA TYR A 131 16.60 -23.38 40.18
C TYR A 131 15.26 -23.45 39.48
N THR A 132 14.82 -22.36 38.85
CA THR A 132 13.57 -22.31 38.10
C THR A 132 13.55 -23.34 36.97
N GLN A 133 14.62 -23.38 36.16
CA GLN A 133 14.74 -24.34 35.07
C GLN A 133 14.79 -25.77 35.60
N TYR A 134 15.59 -26.05 36.64
CA TYR A 134 15.66 -27.39 37.23
C TYR A 134 14.29 -27.89 37.69
N PHE A 135 13.56 -27.08 38.46
CA PHE A 135 12.23 -27.46 38.95
C PHE A 135 11.17 -27.54 37.84
N LEU A 136 11.27 -26.77 36.76
CA LEU A 136 10.44 -26.98 35.57
C LEU A 136 10.67 -28.37 34.95
N GLY A 137 11.92 -28.83 34.90
CA GLY A 137 12.27 -30.17 34.40
C GLY A 137 11.73 -31.28 35.32
N VAL A 138 11.94 -31.14 36.63
CA VAL A 138 11.46 -32.10 37.64
C VAL A 138 9.93 -32.16 37.66
N THR A 139 9.26 -31.01 37.62
CA THR A 139 7.78 -30.94 37.60
C THR A 139 7.19 -31.54 36.33
N ASN A 140 7.85 -31.39 35.16
CA ASN A 140 7.43 -32.05 33.91
C ASN A 140 7.43 -33.57 34.12
N HIS A 141 8.48 -34.10 34.75
CA HIS A 141 8.61 -35.53 35.03
C HIS A 141 7.62 -36.04 36.08
N ILE A 142 7.26 -35.22 37.08
CA ILE A 142 6.23 -35.54 38.08
C ILE A 142 4.84 -35.61 37.42
N ALA A 143 4.47 -34.56 36.68
CA ALA A 143 3.15 -34.43 36.05
C ALA A 143 2.86 -35.58 35.07
N THR A 144 3.89 -36.10 34.41
CA THR A 144 3.84 -37.17 33.41
C THR A 144 3.90 -38.59 34.00
N LYS A 145 3.94 -38.72 35.32
CA LYS A 145 4.13 -40.01 36.03
C LYS A 145 5.46 -40.70 35.70
N GLY A 146 6.50 -39.93 35.34
CA GLY A 146 7.80 -40.46 34.96
C GLY A 146 8.47 -41.27 36.08
N PHE A 147 8.45 -40.77 37.31
CA PHE A 147 8.98 -41.50 38.47
C PHE A 147 8.27 -42.83 38.73
N ASP A 148 7.00 -42.98 38.33
CA ASP A 148 6.24 -44.24 38.47
C ASP A 148 6.77 -45.32 37.50
N ARG A 149 7.32 -44.92 36.35
CA ARG A 149 7.91 -45.84 35.36
C ARG A 149 9.37 -46.15 35.69
N VAL A 150 10.13 -45.13 36.03
CA VAL A 150 11.53 -45.23 36.46
C VAL A 150 11.70 -46.16 37.68
N SER A 151 10.78 -46.05 38.65
CA SER A 151 10.77 -46.95 39.81
C SER A 151 10.55 -48.42 39.44
N ARG A 152 9.85 -48.70 38.34
CA ARG A 152 9.63 -50.06 37.82
C ARG A 152 10.83 -50.58 37.02
N ALA A 153 11.40 -49.75 36.14
CA ALA A 153 12.49 -50.12 35.23
C ALA A 153 13.77 -50.57 35.96
N ALA A 154 14.17 -49.86 37.02
CA ALA A 154 15.41 -50.15 37.77
C ALA A 154 15.16 -50.76 39.17
N SER A 155 14.01 -51.42 39.37
CA SER A 155 13.55 -51.95 40.66
C SER A 155 14.56 -52.84 41.42
N ASN A 156 15.38 -53.62 40.71
CA ASN A 156 16.41 -54.48 41.30
C ASN A 156 17.62 -53.68 41.82
N HIS A 157 18.05 -52.64 41.10
CA HIS A 157 19.14 -51.76 41.53
C HIS A 157 18.77 -51.02 42.82
N TRP A 158 17.54 -50.50 42.87
CA TRP A 158 17.01 -49.76 44.01
C TRP A 158 16.94 -50.59 45.30
N LYS A 159 16.58 -51.87 45.18
CA LYS A 159 16.54 -52.81 46.31
C LYS A 159 17.94 -53.07 46.88
N SER A 160 18.94 -53.21 46.01
CA SER A 160 20.35 -53.45 46.40
C SER A 160 21.01 -52.22 47.03
N ASN A 161 20.69 -51.01 46.56
CA ASN A 161 21.33 -49.77 47.01
C ASN A 161 20.56 -49.03 48.13
N LYS A 162 19.62 -49.73 48.79
CA LYS A 162 18.69 -49.16 49.79
C LYS A 162 19.39 -48.48 50.98
N ARG A 163 20.63 -48.86 51.34
CA ARG A 163 21.38 -48.23 52.45
C ARG A 163 21.99 -46.88 52.05
N GLY A 164 22.56 -46.77 50.86
CA GLY A 164 23.14 -45.50 50.35
C GLY A 164 22.08 -44.47 49.98
N LEU A 165 20.89 -44.92 49.59
CA LEU A 165 19.76 -44.01 49.35
C LEU A 165 19.19 -43.43 50.66
N LYS A 166 19.24 -44.17 51.77
CA LYS A 166 18.78 -43.68 53.09
C LYS A 166 19.60 -42.51 53.63
N THR A 167 20.85 -42.35 53.21
CA THR A 167 21.69 -41.23 53.67
C THR A 167 21.36 -39.91 52.99
N LEU A 168 20.53 -39.93 51.93
CA LEU A 168 20.13 -38.73 51.17
C LEU A 168 18.98 -37.93 51.82
N ILE A 169 18.07 -38.60 52.54
CA ILE A 169 16.88 -37.98 53.16
C ILE A 169 16.74 -38.53 54.59
N ALA A 170 16.57 -37.64 55.56
CA ALA A 170 16.45 -38.01 56.97
C ALA A 170 15.01 -38.44 57.33
N GLU A 171 14.52 -39.60 56.85
CA GLU A 171 13.20 -40.13 57.29
C GLU A 171 12.94 -41.63 56.96
N THR A 172 11.92 -42.20 57.61
CA THR A 172 11.54 -43.63 57.73
C THR A 172 10.78 -44.24 56.54
N LEU A 173 10.68 -45.59 56.55
CA LEU A 173 10.60 -46.51 55.41
C LEU A 173 9.22 -46.88 54.83
N ASP A 174 8.12 -46.23 55.21
CA ASP A 174 6.77 -46.69 54.81
C ASP A 174 6.22 -46.03 53.53
N ILE A 175 7.07 -45.32 52.79
CA ILE A 175 6.68 -44.56 51.61
C ILE A 175 7.01 -45.34 50.32
N SER A 176 6.09 -45.31 49.34
CA SER A 176 6.33 -45.92 48.03
C SER A 176 7.63 -45.42 47.39
N PHE A 177 8.35 -46.31 46.71
CA PHE A 177 9.67 -45.99 46.13
C PHE A 177 9.61 -44.85 45.10
N THR A 178 8.48 -44.69 44.42
CA THR A 178 8.19 -43.54 43.54
C THR A 178 8.24 -42.21 44.30
N VAL A 179 7.55 -42.11 45.44
CA VAL A 179 7.51 -40.89 46.25
C VAL A 179 8.88 -40.65 46.89
N PHE A 180 9.61 -41.71 47.21
CA PHE A 180 11.00 -41.62 47.66
C PHE A 180 11.91 -40.98 46.59
N LEU A 181 11.89 -41.47 45.34
CA LEU A 181 12.66 -40.87 44.26
C LEU A 181 12.26 -39.41 43.99
N GLN A 182 10.96 -39.11 43.98
CA GLN A 182 10.49 -37.74 43.84
C GLN A 182 11.09 -36.84 44.92
N ARG A 183 11.08 -37.27 46.19
CA ARG A 183 11.68 -36.51 47.30
C ARG A 183 13.19 -36.32 47.14
N VAL A 184 13.93 -37.28 46.57
CA VAL A 184 15.38 -37.15 46.33
C VAL A 184 15.69 -35.99 45.37
N PHE A 185 14.86 -35.80 44.35
CA PHE A 185 15.01 -34.71 43.37
C PHE A 185 14.41 -33.37 43.83
N THR A 186 13.69 -33.31 44.95
CA THR A 186 13.03 -32.06 45.40
C THR A 186 13.50 -31.55 46.76
N GLU A 187 13.61 -32.40 47.77
CA GLU A 187 13.84 -31.99 49.17
C GLU A 187 15.24 -31.39 49.41
N PRO A 188 16.35 -31.97 48.90
CA PRO A 188 17.68 -31.37 49.10
C PRO A 188 17.78 -29.95 48.55
N PHE A 189 17.20 -29.71 47.37
CA PHE A 189 17.18 -28.41 46.71
C PHE A 189 16.25 -27.40 47.42
N ARG A 190 15.08 -27.86 47.89
CA ARG A 190 14.15 -27.01 48.65
C ARG A 190 14.75 -26.57 49.98
N SER A 191 15.36 -27.51 50.70
CA SER A 191 16.05 -27.25 51.96
C SER A 191 17.21 -26.28 51.77
N HIS A 192 17.94 -26.38 50.66
CA HIS A 192 19.02 -25.46 50.32
C HIS A 192 18.51 -24.02 50.10
N VAL A 193 17.48 -23.81 49.27
CA VAL A 193 16.88 -22.48 49.04
C VAL A 193 16.30 -21.87 50.32
N GLN A 194 15.65 -22.69 51.17
CA GLN A 194 15.14 -22.24 52.47
C GLN A 194 16.26 -21.85 53.44
N THR A 195 17.36 -22.60 53.45
CA THR A 195 18.53 -22.29 54.26
C THR A 195 19.16 -20.97 53.82
N TYR A 196 19.26 -20.71 52.52
CA TYR A 196 19.72 -19.43 51.99
C TYR A 196 18.80 -18.27 52.39
N SER A 197 17.49 -18.42 52.26
CA SER A 197 16.54 -17.38 52.69
C SER A 197 16.70 -17.05 54.18
N LEU A 198 16.90 -18.07 55.04
CA LEU A 198 17.10 -17.89 56.47
C LEU A 198 18.46 -17.25 56.82
N LEU A 199 19.54 -17.69 56.17
CA LEU A 199 20.88 -17.14 56.43
C LEU A 199 20.99 -15.68 55.92
N LEU A 200 20.35 -15.36 54.79
CA LEU A 200 20.27 -14.00 54.25
C LEU A 200 19.39 -13.09 55.13
N SER A 201 18.28 -13.61 55.69
CA SER A 201 17.47 -12.84 56.65
C SER A 201 18.26 -12.54 57.94
N GLN A 202 18.99 -13.52 58.47
CA GLN A 202 19.87 -13.32 59.64
C GLN A 202 21.01 -12.32 59.37
N LEU A 203 21.51 -12.24 58.13
CA LEU A 203 22.47 -11.21 57.71
C LEU A 203 21.81 -9.81 57.64
N SER A 204 20.55 -9.72 57.19
CA SER A 204 19.80 -8.46 57.11
C SER A 204 19.37 -7.88 58.46
N GLU A 205 19.22 -8.72 59.49
CA GLU A 205 18.90 -8.31 60.87
C GLU A 205 20.13 -7.80 61.63
N LYS A 206 21.33 -8.26 61.27
CA LYS A 206 22.60 -7.87 61.92
C LYS A 206 23.29 -6.65 61.29
N SER A 207 22.80 -6.17 60.14
CA SER A 207 23.32 -4.97 59.46
C SER A 207 22.64 -3.69 59.95
N GLY A 208 23.40 -2.58 60.04
CA GLY A 208 22.87 -1.27 60.45
C GLY A 208 21.93 -0.64 59.41
N GLU A 209 21.26 0.47 59.76
CA GLU A 209 20.40 1.24 58.86
C GLU A 209 21.22 1.95 57.76
N ASP A 210 21.51 1.23 56.67
CA ASP A 210 22.16 1.76 55.47
C ASP A 210 21.51 1.19 54.21
N ALA A 211 21.73 1.81 53.05
CA ALA A 211 21.32 1.33 51.71
C ALA A 211 21.81 -0.11 51.38
N LYS A 212 22.76 -0.65 52.16
CA LYS A 212 23.20 -2.05 52.07
C LYS A 212 22.21 -3.03 52.71
N ARG A 213 21.40 -2.59 53.69
CA ARG A 213 20.35 -3.38 54.34
C ARG A 213 19.18 -3.61 53.39
N THR A 214 18.79 -2.61 52.60
CA THR A 214 17.74 -2.73 51.58
C THR A 214 18.08 -3.79 50.51
N SER A 215 19.31 -3.83 49.99
CA SER A 215 19.72 -4.85 49.01
C SER A 215 19.75 -6.28 49.59
N SER A 216 20.12 -6.44 50.86
CA SER A 216 20.11 -7.73 51.55
C SER A 216 18.68 -8.22 51.83
N ILE A 217 17.78 -7.29 52.16
CA ILE A 217 16.34 -7.53 52.29
C ILE A 217 15.75 -7.94 50.94
N ASP A 218 16.10 -7.26 49.84
CA ASP A 218 15.65 -7.59 48.49
C ASP A 218 16.09 -8.98 48.05
N LEU A 219 17.34 -9.36 48.35
CA LEU A 219 17.87 -10.70 48.05
C LEU A 219 17.20 -11.80 48.90
N SER A 220 16.99 -11.54 50.19
CA SER A 220 16.23 -12.44 51.07
C SER A 220 14.81 -12.65 50.54
N HIS A 221 14.14 -11.57 50.11
CA HIS A 221 12.84 -11.64 49.45
C HIS A 221 12.89 -12.43 48.14
N ALA A 222 13.94 -12.29 47.34
CA ALA A 222 14.10 -13.04 46.08
C ALA A 222 14.19 -14.56 46.32
N TYR A 223 15.00 -15.01 47.29
CA TYR A 223 15.09 -16.43 47.64
C TYR A 223 13.85 -16.96 48.37
N HIS A 224 13.17 -16.13 49.16
CA HIS A 224 11.86 -16.47 49.73
C HIS A 224 10.80 -16.65 48.64
N ASN A 225 10.77 -15.75 47.66
CA ASN A 225 9.90 -15.85 46.49
C ASN A 225 10.24 -17.08 45.64
N LEU A 226 11.52 -17.43 45.50
CA LEU A 226 11.94 -18.67 44.86
C LEU A 226 11.45 -19.91 45.62
N SER A 227 11.52 -19.92 46.96
CA SER A 227 10.99 -21.01 47.78
C SER A 227 9.48 -21.19 47.60
N LYS A 228 8.73 -20.09 47.61
CA LYS A 228 7.28 -20.08 47.32
C LYS A 228 6.98 -20.58 45.91
N TYR A 229 7.72 -20.09 44.92
CA TYR A 229 7.60 -20.51 43.52
C TYR A 229 7.79 -22.01 43.37
N ILE A 230 8.88 -22.56 43.96
CA ILE A 230 9.17 -24.00 43.94
C ILE A 230 8.03 -24.82 44.54
N GLY A 231 7.50 -24.38 45.69
CA GLY A 231 6.34 -25.04 46.32
C GLY A 231 5.14 -25.08 45.39
N GLN A 232 4.79 -23.93 44.80
CA GLN A 232 3.63 -23.80 43.92
C GLN A 232 3.75 -24.66 42.64
N VAL A 233 4.89 -24.66 41.95
CA VAL A 233 5.05 -25.49 40.73
C VAL A 233 5.02 -26.99 41.02
N LEU A 234 5.48 -27.42 42.20
CA LEU A 234 5.39 -28.81 42.66
C LEU A 234 3.95 -29.21 42.99
N ASP A 235 3.19 -28.30 43.60
CA ASP A 235 1.76 -28.49 43.88
C ASP A 235 0.96 -28.57 42.56
N GLU A 236 1.19 -27.65 41.61
CA GLU A 236 0.61 -27.68 40.26
C GLU A 236 0.88 -29.02 39.55
N ALA A 237 2.13 -29.50 39.60
CA ALA A 237 2.53 -30.77 38.98
C ALA A 237 1.84 -31.97 39.64
N SER A 238 1.71 -31.96 40.96
CA SER A 238 1.06 -33.01 41.73
C SER A 238 -0.45 -33.05 41.44
N GLN A 239 -1.11 -31.88 41.38
CA GLN A 239 -2.51 -31.75 40.98
C GLN A 239 -2.73 -32.22 39.54
N THR A 240 -1.84 -31.86 38.63
CA THR A 240 -1.88 -32.30 37.22
C THR A 240 -1.74 -33.83 37.13
N LYS A 241 -0.82 -34.43 37.89
CA LYS A 241 -0.65 -35.90 37.98
C LYS A 241 -1.93 -36.60 38.46
N GLN A 242 -2.59 -36.03 39.47
CA GLN A 242 -3.86 -36.54 40.01
C GLN A 242 -5.00 -36.39 39.00
N LEU A 243 -5.09 -35.25 38.30
CA LEU A 243 -6.09 -35.02 37.26
C LEU A 243 -6.08 -36.11 36.20
N TRP A 244 -4.91 -36.51 35.71
CA TRP A 244 -4.77 -37.56 34.70
C TRP A 244 -5.34 -38.92 35.13
N ALA A 245 -5.43 -39.19 36.44
CA ALA A 245 -6.08 -40.39 36.97
C ALA A 245 -7.61 -40.29 36.96
N THR A 246 -8.17 -39.08 36.91
CA THR A 246 -9.62 -38.82 36.93
C THR A 246 -10.25 -38.71 35.54
N LEU A 247 -9.44 -38.53 34.49
CA LEU A 247 -9.91 -38.36 33.11
C LEU A 247 -9.92 -39.68 32.35
N SER A 248 -10.77 -39.78 31.33
CA SER A 248 -10.80 -40.96 30.44
C SER A 248 -9.52 -41.04 29.60
N HIS A 249 -9.12 -42.25 29.19
CA HIS A 249 -7.89 -42.46 28.41
C HIS A 249 -7.84 -41.61 27.12
N LYS A 250 -8.99 -41.44 26.44
CA LYS A 250 -9.11 -40.62 25.22
C LYS A 250 -8.82 -39.14 25.49
N LEU A 251 -9.38 -38.58 26.57
CA LEU A 251 -9.19 -37.17 26.94
C LEU A 251 -7.79 -36.92 27.46
N THR A 252 -7.25 -37.84 28.25
CA THR A 252 -5.86 -37.78 28.69
C THR A 252 -4.95 -37.75 27.48
N ALA A 253 -5.12 -38.64 26.49
CA ALA A 253 -4.29 -38.62 25.28
C ALA A 253 -4.38 -37.30 24.48
N ALA A 254 -5.56 -36.66 24.42
CA ALA A 254 -5.74 -35.38 23.73
C ALA A 254 -5.15 -34.18 24.49
N LEU A 255 -5.16 -34.21 25.82
CA LEU A 255 -4.71 -33.11 26.68
C LEU A 255 -3.28 -33.26 27.18
N TYR A 256 -2.66 -34.43 27.01
CA TYR A 256 -1.35 -34.73 27.55
C TYR A 256 -0.24 -34.00 26.77
N THR A 257 0.42 -33.06 27.43
CA THR A 257 1.68 -32.47 26.97
C THR A 257 2.65 -32.38 28.16
N LEU A 258 3.95 -32.40 27.91
CA LEU A 258 4.97 -32.43 28.96
C LEU A 258 4.94 -31.17 29.86
N GLU A 259 4.65 -30.01 29.25
CA GLU A 259 4.76 -28.70 29.89
C GLU A 259 3.45 -28.19 30.50
N ARG A 260 2.30 -28.76 30.10
CA ARG A 260 0.99 -28.31 30.55
C ARG A 260 0.78 -28.55 32.05
N ARG A 261 0.21 -27.56 32.73
CA ARG A 261 -0.10 -27.61 34.17
C ARG A 261 -1.53 -27.16 34.44
N LEU A 262 -2.23 -27.93 35.27
CA LEU A 262 -3.55 -27.58 35.78
C LEU A 262 -3.42 -26.40 36.76
N GLN A 263 -4.24 -25.37 36.55
CA GLN A 263 -4.30 -24.14 37.36
C GLN A 263 -5.60 -24.03 38.16
N GLU A 264 -6.71 -24.53 37.60
CA GLU A 264 -7.98 -24.62 38.32
C GLU A 264 -8.90 -25.70 37.72
N ASP A 265 -9.70 -26.34 38.58
CA ASP A 265 -10.76 -27.28 38.17
C ASP A 265 -12.10 -26.80 38.74
N SER A 266 -13.11 -26.71 37.88
CA SER A 266 -14.50 -26.42 38.26
C SER A 266 -15.07 -27.32 39.37
N LYS A 267 -14.52 -28.53 39.57
CA LYS A 267 -14.88 -29.39 40.72
C LYS A 267 -14.47 -28.81 42.07
N ASN A 268 -13.35 -28.09 42.10
CA ASN A 268 -12.81 -27.49 43.33
C ASN A 268 -13.38 -26.09 43.55
N VAL A 269 -13.45 -25.29 42.48
CA VAL A 269 -14.02 -23.93 42.49
C VAL A 269 -15.19 -23.87 41.49
N PRO A 270 -16.44 -24.04 41.95
CA PRO A 270 -17.61 -24.18 41.08
C PRO A 270 -17.85 -23.00 40.15
N ILE A 271 -17.90 -23.28 38.85
CA ILE A 271 -18.29 -22.37 37.77
C ILE A 271 -19.12 -23.16 36.75
N VAL A 272 -20.24 -22.60 36.30
CA VAL A 272 -21.21 -23.32 35.46
C VAL A 272 -21.53 -22.50 34.22
N THR A 273 -21.70 -23.17 33.09
CA THR A 273 -22.26 -22.59 31.87
C THR A 273 -23.74 -22.28 32.09
N THR A 274 -24.22 -21.16 31.57
CA THR A 274 -25.63 -20.74 31.66
C THR A 274 -26.62 -21.70 30.98
N SER A 275 -26.14 -22.66 30.18
CA SER A 275 -26.93 -23.72 29.53
C SER A 275 -27.42 -24.82 30.48
N GLY A 276 -27.04 -24.81 31.76
CA GLY A 276 -27.62 -25.68 32.81
C GLY A 276 -27.17 -27.14 32.79
N LYS A 277 -26.20 -27.52 31.95
CA LYS A 277 -25.58 -28.85 31.95
C LYS A 277 -24.47 -28.92 33.02
N GLN A 278 -24.22 -30.12 33.59
CA GLN A 278 -23.06 -30.36 34.47
C GLN A 278 -21.77 -30.40 33.64
N ASP A 279 -21.31 -29.22 33.23
CA ASP A 279 -20.10 -29.05 32.44
C ASP A 279 -18.89 -28.96 33.37
N ARG A 280 -17.86 -29.79 33.15
CA ARG A 280 -16.57 -29.67 33.87
C ARG A 280 -15.65 -28.75 33.06
N ILE A 281 -15.19 -27.68 33.68
CA ILE A 281 -14.25 -26.71 33.10
C ILE A 281 -12.88 -26.92 33.74
N LEU A 282 -11.84 -27.08 32.91
CA LEU A 282 -10.46 -27.22 33.33
C LEU A 282 -9.64 -26.07 32.77
N LEU A 283 -8.94 -25.35 33.65
CA LEU A 283 -8.03 -24.29 33.29
C LEU A 283 -6.60 -24.80 33.41
N PHE A 284 -5.92 -24.91 32.27
CA PHE A 284 -4.49 -25.14 32.22
C PHE A 284 -3.75 -23.82 32.01
N ASP A 285 -2.43 -23.87 32.12
CA ASP A 285 -1.57 -22.73 31.88
C ASP A 285 -1.48 -22.31 30.40
N ASP A 286 -1.78 -23.20 29.44
CA ASP A 286 -1.84 -22.92 27.98
C ASP A 286 -3.23 -22.94 27.37
N VAL A 287 -4.16 -23.76 27.91
CA VAL A 287 -5.49 -23.97 27.31
C VAL A 287 -6.61 -23.94 28.35
N LEU A 288 -7.79 -23.51 27.91
CA LEU A 288 -9.05 -23.66 28.63
C LEU A 288 -9.86 -24.80 27.99
N VAL A 289 -10.37 -25.73 28.80
CA VAL A 289 -11.09 -26.91 28.31
C VAL A 289 -12.50 -26.96 28.89
N PHE A 290 -13.50 -27.07 28.01
CA PHE A 290 -14.90 -27.33 28.37
C PHE A 290 -15.24 -28.78 28.06
N ILE A 291 -15.72 -29.52 29.07
CA ILE A 291 -16.16 -30.91 28.94
C ILE A 291 -17.68 -30.94 29.10
N GLN A 292 -18.40 -31.09 27.98
CA GLN A 292 -19.87 -31.11 27.91
C GLN A 292 -20.36 -32.48 27.41
N GLY A 293 -20.55 -33.42 28.33
CA GLY A 293 -20.94 -34.79 27.97
C GLY A 293 -19.90 -35.49 27.09
N HIS A 294 -20.20 -35.66 25.80
CA HIS A 294 -19.30 -36.28 24.82
C HIS A 294 -18.46 -35.27 24.01
N GLU A 295 -18.81 -33.98 24.06
CA GLU A 295 -18.11 -32.92 23.34
C GLU A 295 -17.06 -32.25 24.23
N THR A 296 -15.88 -32.00 23.67
CA THR A 296 -14.80 -31.31 24.36
C THR A 296 -14.25 -30.17 23.53
N HIS A 297 -14.36 -28.95 24.03
CA HIS A 297 -13.81 -27.76 23.41
C HIS A 297 -12.49 -27.40 24.08
N ILE A 298 -11.40 -27.37 23.32
CA ILE A 298 -10.07 -26.97 23.78
C ILE A 298 -9.76 -25.62 23.15
N CYS A 299 -9.56 -24.60 23.98
CA CYS A 299 -9.33 -23.22 23.56
C CYS A 299 -7.93 -22.76 23.99
N ASP A 300 -7.11 -22.30 23.04
CA ASP A 300 -5.79 -21.70 23.34
C ASP A 300 -5.98 -20.34 24.02
N LEU A 301 -5.35 -20.14 25.18
CA LEU A 301 -5.42 -18.90 25.94
C LEU A 301 -4.95 -17.66 25.14
N LYS A 302 -4.07 -17.82 24.14
CA LYS A 302 -3.66 -16.72 23.26
C LYS A 302 -4.81 -16.15 22.42
N THR A 303 -5.83 -16.96 22.18
CA THR A 303 -7.01 -16.64 21.36
C THR A 303 -8.27 -16.35 22.20
N LEU A 304 -8.12 -16.11 23.51
CA LEU A 304 -9.24 -15.88 24.43
C LEU A 304 -9.32 -14.44 24.93
N TRP A 305 -10.54 -13.93 24.98
CA TRP A 305 -10.89 -12.67 25.64
C TRP A 305 -11.93 -12.91 26.73
N VAL A 306 -11.82 -12.14 27.80
CA VAL A 306 -12.70 -12.23 28.96
C VAL A 306 -13.34 -10.87 29.16
N ASP A 307 -14.68 -10.85 29.15
CA ASP A 307 -15.50 -9.66 29.36
C ASP A 307 -16.33 -9.84 30.63
N SER A 308 -16.32 -8.81 31.49
CA SER A 308 -17.09 -8.74 32.73
C SER A 308 -18.17 -7.65 32.70
N SER A 309 -18.32 -6.95 31.57
CA SER A 309 -19.13 -5.73 31.42
C SER A 309 -20.60 -6.00 31.07
N THR A 310 -21.32 -6.74 31.92
CA THR A 310 -22.79 -6.66 31.91
C THR A 310 -23.22 -5.62 32.95
N LYS A 311 -23.58 -4.41 32.49
CA LYS A 311 -24.36 -3.48 33.33
C LYS A 311 -25.66 -4.20 33.72
N PRO A 312 -26.06 -4.20 35.00
CA PRO A 312 -27.27 -4.89 35.43
C PRO A 312 -28.48 -4.22 34.76
N THR A 313 -29.04 -4.86 33.74
CA THR A 313 -30.39 -4.55 33.30
C THR A 313 -31.33 -5.08 34.37
N TYR A 314 -32.32 -4.26 34.74
CA TYR A 314 -33.10 -4.27 35.99
C TYR A 314 -33.83 -5.57 36.43
N LYS A 315 -33.56 -6.76 35.86
CA LYS A 315 -34.24 -8.00 36.25
C LYS A 315 -33.38 -9.27 36.39
N GLN A 316 -32.05 -9.24 36.26
CA GLN A 316 -31.20 -10.40 36.63
C GLN A 316 -29.92 -9.96 37.35
N SER A 317 -29.84 -10.29 38.64
CA SER A 317 -28.75 -9.94 39.56
C SER A 317 -27.61 -10.97 39.58
N ASN A 318 -27.31 -11.63 38.46
CA ASN A 318 -26.18 -12.54 38.37
C ASN A 318 -25.14 -11.94 37.44
N GLN A 319 -23.97 -11.61 38.00
CA GLN A 319 -22.81 -11.18 37.26
C GLN A 319 -22.37 -12.36 36.38
N VAL A 320 -22.30 -12.21 35.05
CA VAL A 320 -21.93 -13.29 34.12
C VAL A 320 -20.55 -12.98 33.53
N LEU A 321 -19.66 -13.97 33.50
CA LEU A 321 -18.36 -13.90 32.86
C LEU A 321 -18.50 -14.36 31.40
N ARG A 322 -18.23 -13.47 30.44
CA ARG A 322 -18.29 -13.77 29.01
C ARG A 322 -16.90 -14.09 28.49
N ILE A 323 -16.70 -15.31 28.00
CA ILE A 323 -15.47 -15.76 27.35
C ILE A 323 -15.70 -15.78 25.85
N VAL A 324 -14.90 -14.99 25.12
CA VAL A 324 -14.97 -14.87 23.67
C VAL A 324 -13.79 -15.61 23.06
N THR A 325 -14.10 -16.57 22.18
CA THR A 325 -13.15 -17.32 21.35
C THR A 325 -13.39 -16.95 19.88
N PRO A 326 -12.52 -17.35 18.94
CA PRO A 326 -12.71 -16.97 17.54
C PRO A 326 -13.99 -17.51 16.88
N GLU A 327 -14.51 -18.64 17.35
CA GLU A 327 -15.69 -19.30 16.74
C GLU A 327 -16.89 -19.47 17.69
N ALA A 328 -16.71 -19.14 18.97
CA ALA A 328 -17.73 -19.38 19.98
C ALA A 328 -17.64 -18.37 21.13
N GLU A 329 -18.78 -18.09 21.74
CA GLU A 329 -18.88 -17.33 22.97
C GLU A 329 -19.45 -18.21 24.09
N PHE A 330 -18.79 -18.23 25.24
CA PHE A 330 -19.22 -18.99 26.40
C PHE A 330 -19.61 -18.04 27.53
N LEU A 331 -20.81 -18.24 28.10
CA LEU A 331 -21.32 -17.46 29.23
C LEU A 331 -21.24 -18.29 30.51
N LEU A 332 -20.35 -17.89 31.42
CA LEU A 332 -20.11 -18.57 32.68
C LEU A 332 -20.73 -17.80 33.85
N SER A 333 -21.32 -18.54 34.78
CA SER A 333 -21.93 -18.01 35.99
C SER A 333 -21.45 -18.80 37.20
N CYS A 334 -21.21 -18.08 38.30
CA CYS A 334 -20.89 -18.66 39.60
C CYS A 334 -22.01 -18.34 40.58
N LYS A 335 -22.27 -19.25 41.53
CA LYS A 335 -23.19 -18.96 42.65
C LYS A 335 -22.60 -17.98 43.65
N GLU A 336 -21.27 -18.01 43.80
CA GLU A 336 -20.52 -17.15 44.71
C GLU A 336 -19.70 -16.12 43.92
N PRO A 337 -19.81 -14.82 44.24
CA PRO A 337 -19.10 -13.76 43.52
C PRO A 337 -17.57 -13.84 43.71
N GLN A 338 -17.11 -14.41 44.84
CA GLN A 338 -15.68 -14.62 45.11
C GLN A 338 -15.05 -15.60 44.10
N ASN A 339 -15.75 -16.69 43.80
CA ASN A 339 -15.28 -17.69 42.82
C ASN A 339 -15.22 -17.07 41.42
N GLN A 340 -16.20 -16.25 41.05
CA GLN A 340 -16.19 -15.54 39.77
C GLN A 340 -15.00 -14.58 39.64
N ALA A 341 -14.73 -13.78 40.69
CA ALA A 341 -13.59 -12.89 40.71
C ALA A 341 -12.26 -13.65 40.62
N LEU A 342 -12.14 -14.80 41.31
CA LEU A 342 -10.97 -15.68 41.24
C LEU A 342 -10.76 -16.24 39.83
N TRP A 343 -11.81 -16.76 39.20
CA TRP A 343 -11.75 -17.28 37.82
C TRP A 343 -11.38 -16.20 36.82
N GLN A 344 -12.00 -15.02 36.90
CA GLN A 344 -11.67 -13.87 36.06
C GLN A 344 -10.20 -13.45 36.23
N TRP A 345 -9.74 -13.35 37.48
CA TRP A 345 -8.36 -12.99 37.78
C TRP A 345 -7.39 -14.02 37.22
N LYS A 346 -7.59 -15.32 37.50
CA LYS A 346 -6.71 -16.40 37.00
C LYS A 346 -6.66 -16.41 35.47
N LEU A 347 -7.81 -16.30 34.80
CA LEU A 347 -7.88 -16.27 33.33
C LEU A 347 -7.09 -15.08 32.77
N ASN A 348 -7.35 -13.86 33.26
CA ASN A 348 -6.67 -12.66 32.76
C ASN A 348 -5.15 -12.73 32.92
N GLN A 349 -4.67 -13.24 34.06
CA GLN A 349 -3.24 -13.41 34.30
C GLN A 349 -2.60 -14.47 33.41
N LEU A 350 -3.21 -15.65 33.26
CA LEU A 350 -2.67 -16.70 32.40
C LEU A 350 -2.68 -16.29 30.93
N ILE A 351 -3.73 -15.60 30.50
CA ILE A 351 -3.82 -15.01 29.16
C ILE A 351 -2.69 -14.00 28.93
N ARG A 352 -2.44 -13.09 29.89
CA ARG A 352 -1.35 -12.11 29.83
C ARG A 352 0.02 -12.81 29.74
N GLN A 353 0.28 -13.79 30.60
CA GLN A 353 1.53 -14.57 30.59
C GLN A 353 1.73 -15.31 29.27
N ARG A 354 0.68 -15.90 28.71
CA ARG A 354 0.74 -16.63 27.42
C ARG A 354 0.98 -15.71 26.23
N VAL A 355 0.43 -14.50 26.24
CA VAL A 355 0.71 -13.47 25.23
C VAL A 355 2.14 -12.97 25.34
N ASN A 356 2.66 -12.78 26.56
CA ASN A 356 4.04 -12.31 26.79
C ASN A 356 5.11 -13.38 26.54
N GLY A 357 4.75 -14.66 26.54
CA GLY A 357 5.67 -15.77 26.24
C GLY A 357 6.57 -16.21 27.41
N SER A 358 6.39 -15.65 28.61
CA SER A 358 7.12 -16.04 29.82
C SER A 358 6.16 -16.21 31.00
N ARG A 359 6.38 -17.26 31.82
CA ARG A 359 5.74 -17.37 33.14
C ARG A 359 6.32 -16.28 34.06
N ASP A 360 5.46 -15.65 34.86
CA ASP A 360 5.90 -14.62 35.80
C ASP A 360 6.74 -15.24 36.94
N PHE A 361 7.74 -14.47 37.40
CA PHE A 361 8.48 -14.74 38.62
C PHE A 361 8.44 -13.50 39.53
N PRO A 362 7.86 -13.59 40.75
CA PRO A 362 7.11 -14.73 41.31
C PRO A 362 5.85 -15.07 40.50
N LEU A 363 5.33 -16.29 40.66
CA LEU A 363 4.08 -16.74 40.01
C LEU A 363 2.97 -15.71 40.29
N TRP A 364 2.28 -15.28 39.23
CA TRP A 364 1.23 -14.26 39.24
C TRP A 364 1.69 -12.79 39.39
N GLY A 365 2.99 -12.54 39.19
CA GLY A 365 3.55 -11.18 39.08
C GLY A 365 3.71 -10.45 40.41
N LYS A 366 4.16 -9.19 40.35
CA LYS A 366 4.26 -8.31 41.53
C LYS A 366 2.90 -7.64 41.79
N THR A 367 2.51 -7.53 43.05
CA THR A 367 1.29 -6.80 43.46
C THR A 367 1.32 -5.36 42.95
N GLY A 368 0.40 -5.00 42.04
CA GLY A 368 0.23 -3.63 41.53
C GLY A 368 0.37 -3.42 40.01
N GLU A 369 0.75 -4.43 39.23
CA GLU A 369 0.76 -4.34 37.76
C GLU A 369 -0.65 -4.45 37.15
N ALA A 370 -0.85 -3.87 35.96
CA ALA A 370 -2.11 -3.95 35.24
C ALA A 370 -2.51 -5.43 35.01
N ASN A 371 -3.65 -5.82 35.56
CA ASN A 371 -4.11 -7.21 35.56
C ASN A 371 -4.80 -7.65 34.27
N GLU A 372 -5.03 -6.75 33.31
CA GLU A 372 -5.82 -7.03 32.12
C GLU A 372 -4.94 -7.32 30.89
N PRO A 373 -5.26 -8.35 30.10
CA PRO A 373 -4.57 -8.64 28.85
C PRO A 373 -4.87 -7.57 27.79
N PRO A 374 -3.97 -7.35 26.80
CA PRO A 374 -4.20 -6.38 25.75
C PRO A 374 -5.44 -6.73 24.91
N THR A 375 -6.28 -5.72 24.64
CA THR A 375 -7.53 -5.89 23.86
C THR A 375 -7.28 -6.31 22.41
N SER A 376 -6.19 -5.82 21.81
CA SER A 376 -5.70 -6.25 20.50
C SER A 376 -4.35 -6.93 20.67
N ARG A 377 -4.15 -8.08 20.02
CA ARG A 377 -2.90 -8.85 20.11
C ARG A 377 -2.70 -9.76 18.91
N VAL A 378 -1.43 -10.03 18.58
CA VAL A 378 -1.08 -10.94 17.49
C VAL A 378 -1.32 -12.39 17.89
N SER A 379 -2.05 -13.14 17.07
CA SER A 379 -2.27 -14.57 17.25
C SER A 379 -2.39 -15.30 15.92
N SER A 380 -2.38 -16.63 15.99
CA SER A 380 -2.63 -17.52 14.86
C SER A 380 -3.79 -18.45 15.18
N TYR A 381 -4.76 -18.57 14.28
CA TYR A 381 -5.93 -19.43 14.46
C TYR A 381 -6.39 -20.04 13.14
N THR A 382 -6.66 -21.35 13.16
CA THR A 382 -7.27 -22.07 12.02
C THR A 382 -8.75 -22.31 12.30
N TYR A 383 -9.60 -21.72 11.48
CA TYR A 383 -11.04 -21.86 11.60
C TYR A 383 -11.50 -23.24 11.14
N LYS A 384 -12.43 -23.84 11.88
CA LYS A 384 -13.01 -25.16 11.63
C LYS A 384 -14.50 -25.07 11.30
N ASN A 385 -15.23 -24.22 12.02
CA ASN A 385 -16.69 -24.15 11.95
C ASN A 385 -17.21 -22.88 11.26
N ASP A 386 -16.36 -21.87 11.07
CA ASP A 386 -16.76 -20.64 10.38
C ASP A 386 -17.19 -20.91 8.93
N SER A 387 -18.30 -20.34 8.49
CA SER A 387 -18.83 -20.56 7.13
C SER A 387 -17.97 -19.92 6.04
N ARG A 388 -17.33 -18.79 6.34
CA ARG A 388 -16.52 -18.01 5.39
C ARG A 388 -15.06 -18.44 5.41
N TYR A 389 -14.54 -18.68 6.60
CA TYR A 389 -13.12 -18.96 6.84
C TYR A 389 -12.84 -20.43 7.09
N LYS A 390 -13.77 -21.34 6.77
CA LYS A 390 -13.59 -22.79 6.98
C LYS A 390 -12.22 -23.30 6.49
N ASN A 391 -11.47 -23.91 7.41
CA ASN A 391 -10.09 -24.41 7.24
C ASN A 391 -9.03 -23.35 6.91
N ALA A 392 -9.38 -22.06 6.87
CA ALA A 392 -8.44 -20.99 6.68
C ALA A 392 -7.65 -20.73 7.96
N THR A 393 -6.39 -20.36 7.82
CA THR A 393 -5.52 -19.96 8.92
C THR A 393 -5.30 -18.47 8.88
N TYR A 394 -5.72 -17.78 9.93
CA TYR A 394 -5.44 -16.38 10.16
C TYR A 394 -4.18 -16.23 11.00
N HIS A 395 -3.30 -15.32 10.62
CA HIS A 395 -2.16 -14.88 11.41
C HIS A 395 -2.08 -13.35 11.39
N GLY A 396 -2.20 -12.72 12.54
CA GLY A 396 -2.18 -11.26 12.63
C GLY A 396 -2.80 -10.73 13.90
N ASP A 397 -3.09 -9.45 13.90
CA ASP A 397 -3.77 -8.77 15.00
C ASP A 397 -5.19 -9.34 15.15
N MET A 398 -5.59 -9.64 16.38
CA MET A 398 -6.93 -10.08 16.72
C MET A 398 -7.49 -9.23 17.85
N SER A 399 -8.77 -8.94 17.79
CA SER A 399 -9.50 -8.27 18.87
C SER A 399 -10.84 -8.95 19.09
N TRP A 400 -11.14 -9.29 20.34
CA TRP A 400 -12.39 -9.94 20.75
C TRP A 400 -12.77 -11.16 19.90
N GLY A 401 -11.81 -12.06 19.67
CA GLY A 401 -12.00 -13.28 18.89
C GLY A 401 -11.95 -13.06 17.37
N LYS A 402 -11.95 -11.83 16.88
CA LYS A 402 -12.06 -11.55 15.44
C LYS A 402 -10.76 -11.00 14.86
N PRO A 403 -10.46 -11.29 13.57
CA PRO A 403 -9.43 -10.59 12.81
C PRO A 403 -9.58 -9.08 12.92
N HIS A 404 -8.49 -8.37 13.20
CA HIS A 404 -8.47 -6.92 13.33
C HIS A 404 -7.10 -6.39 12.93
N GLY A 405 -6.96 -5.09 12.62
CA GLY A 405 -5.65 -4.53 12.28
C GLY A 405 -5.01 -5.27 11.11
N LYS A 406 -3.69 -5.50 11.17
CA LYS A 406 -2.97 -6.17 10.08
C LYS A 406 -2.98 -7.68 10.25
N GLY A 407 -3.24 -8.38 9.15
CA GLY A 407 -3.15 -9.83 9.17
C GLY A 407 -3.05 -10.49 7.80
N THR A 408 -2.83 -11.79 7.86
CA THR A 408 -2.73 -12.69 6.72
C THR A 408 -3.69 -13.83 6.93
N LEU A 409 -4.53 -14.10 5.94
CA LEU A 409 -5.49 -15.20 5.91
C LEU A 409 -5.12 -16.13 4.75
N THR A 410 -4.89 -17.41 5.03
CA THR A 410 -4.51 -18.42 4.04
C THR A 410 -5.48 -19.57 4.04
N TRP A 411 -5.96 -19.97 2.87
CA TRP A 411 -6.85 -21.12 2.70
C TRP A 411 -6.07 -22.33 2.18
N PRO A 412 -6.53 -23.57 2.48
CA PRO A 412 -5.86 -24.78 2.00
C PRO A 412 -5.90 -24.95 0.48
N ASP A 413 -6.82 -24.27 -0.19
CA ASP A 413 -6.95 -24.28 -1.66
C ASP A 413 -5.93 -23.37 -2.37
N GLY A 414 -5.11 -22.63 -1.62
CA GLY A 414 -4.12 -21.69 -2.14
C GLY A 414 -4.59 -20.24 -2.20
N ARG A 415 -5.88 -19.94 -1.92
CA ARG A 415 -6.32 -18.55 -1.75
C ARG A 415 -5.60 -17.91 -0.58
N ASN A 416 -5.32 -16.62 -0.70
CA ASN A 416 -4.85 -15.82 0.42
C ASN A 416 -5.41 -14.39 0.39
N TYR A 417 -5.34 -13.75 1.54
CA TYR A 417 -5.55 -12.32 1.70
C TYR A 417 -4.52 -11.78 2.68
N VAL A 418 -3.85 -10.69 2.33
CA VAL A 418 -2.95 -9.95 3.22
C VAL A 418 -3.38 -8.49 3.22
N GLY A 419 -3.66 -7.95 4.39
CA GLY A 419 -4.11 -6.57 4.49
C GLY A 419 -4.67 -6.22 5.85
N ASP A 420 -5.44 -5.14 5.86
CA ASP A 420 -6.11 -4.64 7.04
C ASP A 420 -7.47 -5.36 7.24
N PHE A 421 -7.86 -5.52 8.50
CA PHE A 421 -9.09 -6.16 8.97
C PHE A 421 -9.80 -5.29 10.01
N GLN A 422 -11.12 -5.30 9.99
CA GLN A 422 -11.95 -4.69 11.02
C GLN A 422 -13.08 -5.64 11.42
N TYR A 423 -13.18 -5.93 12.72
CA TYR A 423 -14.22 -6.80 13.30
C TYR A 423 -14.46 -8.12 12.54
N GLY A 424 -13.39 -8.74 12.04
CA GLY A 424 -13.42 -10.03 11.35
C GLY A 424 -13.67 -9.96 9.86
N GLN A 425 -13.68 -8.78 9.26
CA GLN A 425 -13.81 -8.59 7.82
C GLN A 425 -12.62 -7.82 7.27
N GLU A 426 -12.27 -8.07 6.01
CA GLU A 426 -11.28 -7.35 5.24
C GLU A 426 -11.74 -5.88 5.15
N ASN A 427 -10.91 -4.95 5.60
CA ASN A 427 -11.25 -3.53 5.60
C ASN A 427 -9.98 -2.68 5.47
N GLY A 428 -9.98 -1.69 4.59
CA GLY A 428 -8.78 -0.93 4.23
C GLY A 428 -8.07 -1.54 3.00
N PHE A 429 -6.77 -1.32 2.87
CA PHE A 429 -6.02 -1.86 1.75
C PHE A 429 -5.66 -3.34 1.98
N GLY A 430 -5.78 -4.14 0.92
CA GLY A 430 -5.40 -5.54 0.96
C GLY A 430 -5.11 -6.12 -0.41
N VAL A 431 -4.25 -7.14 -0.41
CA VAL A 431 -3.91 -7.95 -1.58
C VAL A 431 -4.52 -9.33 -1.40
N CYS A 432 -5.35 -9.75 -2.35
CA CYS A 432 -5.94 -11.08 -2.38
C CYS A 432 -5.38 -11.86 -3.58
N LEU A 433 -4.87 -13.07 -3.34
CA LEU A 433 -4.52 -14.01 -4.41
C LEU A 433 -5.58 -15.11 -4.49
N VAL A 434 -6.06 -15.35 -5.69
CA VAL A 434 -7.03 -16.40 -6.00
C VAL A 434 -6.41 -17.36 -7.01
N PRO A 435 -6.23 -18.66 -6.67
CA PRO A 435 -5.73 -19.65 -7.60
C PRO A 435 -6.62 -19.73 -8.85
N SER A 436 -5.98 -19.73 -10.02
CA SER A 436 -6.67 -19.92 -11.29
C SER A 436 -6.80 -21.40 -11.63
N SER A 437 -7.68 -21.71 -12.59
CA SER A 437 -7.73 -23.03 -13.23
C SER A 437 -6.47 -23.40 -14.02
N LEU A 438 -5.64 -22.39 -14.35
CA LEU A 438 -4.34 -22.56 -14.97
C LEU A 438 -3.32 -22.92 -13.88
N GLU A 439 -2.68 -24.08 -13.97
CA GLU A 439 -1.69 -24.54 -12.97
C GLU A 439 -0.61 -23.47 -12.72
N ASP A 440 -0.26 -23.30 -11.45
CA ASP A 440 0.73 -22.33 -10.94
C ASP A 440 0.47 -20.84 -11.28
N ARG A 441 -0.76 -20.45 -11.64
CA ARG A 441 -1.14 -19.05 -11.84
C ARG A 441 -2.24 -18.58 -10.88
N TYR A 442 -2.18 -17.30 -10.54
CA TYR A 442 -3.09 -16.65 -9.59
C TYR A 442 -3.65 -15.38 -10.20
N ASP A 443 -4.92 -15.12 -9.93
CA ASP A 443 -5.47 -13.77 -10.04
C ASP A 443 -5.06 -12.99 -8.79
N CYS A 444 -4.53 -11.79 -8.98
CA CYS A 444 -4.01 -10.93 -7.93
C CYS A 444 -4.82 -9.63 -7.87
N TYR A 445 -5.57 -9.45 -6.78
CA TYR A 445 -6.44 -8.31 -6.55
C TYR A 445 -5.80 -7.37 -5.52
N LYS A 446 -5.31 -6.21 -5.97
CA LYS A 446 -4.77 -5.14 -5.13
C LYS A 446 -5.85 -4.08 -5.01
N CYS A 447 -6.62 -4.08 -3.92
CA CYS A 447 -7.84 -3.27 -3.81
C CYS A 447 -7.97 -2.60 -2.43
N HIS A 448 -8.87 -1.63 -2.36
CA HIS A 448 -9.45 -1.20 -1.10
C HIS A 448 -10.69 -2.06 -0.81
N TRP A 449 -10.80 -2.52 0.42
CA TRP A 449 -11.82 -3.43 0.91
C TRP A 449 -12.64 -2.72 1.96
N VAL A 450 -13.96 -2.92 1.93
CA VAL A 450 -14.87 -2.44 2.96
C VAL A 450 -15.81 -3.58 3.31
N ASN A 451 -15.78 -4.02 4.56
CA ASN A 451 -16.63 -5.10 5.06
C ASN A 451 -16.55 -6.38 4.21
N GLY A 452 -15.35 -6.71 3.73
CA GLY A 452 -15.09 -7.91 2.92
C GLY A 452 -15.46 -7.81 1.44
N ALA A 453 -15.85 -6.63 0.95
CA ALA A 453 -16.09 -6.38 -0.47
C ALA A 453 -15.11 -5.35 -1.04
N MET A 454 -14.65 -5.55 -2.27
CA MET A 454 -13.85 -4.56 -3.00
C MET A 454 -14.71 -3.33 -3.29
N LEU A 455 -14.17 -2.15 -2.95
CA LEU A 455 -14.83 -0.86 -3.16
C LEU A 455 -13.79 0.21 -3.49
N GLY A 456 -14.05 1.01 -4.52
CA GLY A 456 -13.14 2.07 -4.95
C GLY A 456 -12.10 1.58 -5.95
N TYR A 457 -11.00 2.31 -6.10
CA TYR A 457 -9.99 2.01 -7.12
C TYR A 457 -9.15 0.76 -6.75
N GLY A 458 -8.91 -0.11 -7.73
CA GLY A 458 -8.11 -1.32 -7.58
C GLY A 458 -7.36 -1.72 -8.85
N ILE A 459 -6.38 -2.59 -8.68
CA ILE A 459 -5.61 -3.19 -9.78
C ILE A 459 -5.76 -4.71 -9.67
N CYS A 460 -6.20 -5.35 -10.76
CA CYS A 460 -6.31 -6.79 -10.86
C CYS A 460 -5.39 -7.30 -11.97
N GLU A 461 -4.45 -8.15 -11.61
CA GLU A 461 -3.59 -8.88 -12.53
C GLU A 461 -4.15 -10.30 -12.63
N PHE A 462 -4.71 -10.66 -13.77
CA PHE A 462 -5.36 -11.95 -13.97
C PHE A 462 -4.36 -13.00 -14.45
N ALA A 463 -4.67 -14.27 -14.20
CA ALA A 463 -3.87 -15.40 -14.64
C ALA A 463 -3.74 -15.51 -16.17
N ASP A 464 -4.64 -14.91 -16.94
CA ASP A 464 -4.56 -14.82 -18.41
C ASP A 464 -3.69 -13.66 -18.91
N GLU A 465 -2.90 -13.06 -18.01
CA GLU A 465 -2.02 -11.90 -18.23
C GLU A 465 -2.77 -10.60 -18.59
N SER A 466 -4.11 -10.61 -18.51
CA SER A 466 -4.87 -9.37 -18.59
C SER A 466 -4.73 -8.56 -17.29
N VAL A 467 -4.74 -7.24 -17.42
CA VAL A 467 -4.64 -6.32 -16.30
C VAL A 467 -5.80 -5.36 -16.33
N TYR A 468 -6.54 -5.30 -15.23
CA TYR A 468 -7.57 -4.29 -15.00
C TYR A 468 -7.08 -3.24 -14.01
N LYS A 469 -7.26 -1.97 -14.35
CA LYS A 469 -6.96 -0.80 -13.51
C LYS A 469 -8.20 0.08 -13.51
N GLY A 470 -8.95 0.11 -12.41
CA GLY A 470 -10.22 0.83 -12.39
C GLY A 470 -10.97 0.68 -11.07
N TYR A 471 -12.22 1.14 -11.06
CA TYR A 471 -13.04 1.16 -9.86
C TYR A 471 -13.84 -0.14 -9.69
N PHE A 472 -14.09 -0.48 -8.42
CA PHE A 472 -14.85 -1.65 -7.99
C PHE A 472 -16.01 -1.22 -7.11
N LYS A 473 -17.09 -2.01 -7.19
CA LYS A 473 -18.22 -1.93 -6.28
C LYS A 473 -18.79 -3.33 -6.08
N ASP A 474 -18.94 -3.74 -4.83
CA ASP A 474 -19.48 -5.05 -4.45
C ASP A 474 -18.76 -6.22 -5.14
N ASN A 475 -17.42 -6.18 -5.18
CA ASN A 475 -16.54 -7.15 -5.86
C ASN A 475 -16.64 -7.22 -7.40
N MET A 476 -17.34 -6.28 -8.03
CA MET A 476 -17.47 -6.21 -9.50
C MET A 476 -16.83 -4.93 -10.03
N ARG A 477 -16.27 -4.97 -11.25
CA ARG A 477 -15.80 -3.78 -11.96
C ARG A 477 -16.96 -2.81 -12.16
N HIS A 478 -16.72 -1.54 -11.85
CA HIS A 478 -17.74 -0.49 -11.84
C HIS A 478 -17.12 0.88 -12.11
N GLY A 479 -17.85 1.78 -12.78
CA GLY A 479 -17.35 3.11 -13.12
C GLY A 479 -16.18 3.06 -14.13
N TYR A 480 -15.36 4.10 -14.15
CA TYR A 480 -14.21 4.17 -15.05
C TYR A 480 -13.17 3.06 -14.81
N GLY A 481 -12.63 2.48 -15.88
CA GLY A 481 -11.52 1.55 -15.78
C GLY A 481 -10.91 1.15 -17.12
N VAL A 482 -9.68 0.67 -17.04
CA VAL A 482 -8.89 0.19 -18.17
C VAL A 482 -8.66 -1.31 -18.04
N LEU A 483 -9.02 -2.07 -19.07
CA LEU A 483 -8.69 -3.49 -19.20
C LEU A 483 -7.76 -3.65 -20.40
N GLU A 484 -6.57 -4.21 -20.17
CA GLU A 484 -5.58 -4.46 -21.23
C GLU A 484 -5.13 -5.92 -21.20
N ASN A 485 -4.94 -6.52 -22.37
CA ASN A 485 -4.27 -7.81 -22.52
C ASN A 485 -3.11 -7.63 -23.52
N LEU A 486 -1.89 -7.85 -23.04
CA LEU A 486 -0.65 -7.69 -23.80
C LEU A 486 0.04 -9.04 -24.08
N ALA A 487 -0.63 -10.16 -23.80
CA ALA A 487 -0.05 -11.49 -23.89
C ALA A 487 0.34 -11.83 -25.34
N SER A 488 1.59 -12.28 -25.54
CA SER A 488 2.15 -12.64 -26.86
C SER A 488 1.41 -13.79 -27.58
N GLY A 489 0.50 -14.50 -26.89
CA GLY A 489 -0.28 -15.62 -27.42
C GLY A 489 -1.77 -15.36 -27.64
N SER A 490 -2.28 -14.16 -27.30
CA SER A 490 -3.68 -13.76 -27.49
C SER A 490 -3.76 -12.57 -28.45
N ASN A 491 -4.98 -12.21 -28.86
CA ASN A 491 -5.23 -10.99 -29.61
C ASN A 491 -5.08 -9.79 -28.67
N PRO A 492 -4.02 -8.96 -28.79
CA PRO A 492 -3.84 -7.81 -27.92
C PRO A 492 -5.00 -6.82 -28.09
N PHE A 493 -5.49 -6.34 -26.96
CA PHE A 493 -6.54 -5.33 -26.91
C PHE A 493 -6.39 -4.44 -25.69
N LYS A 494 -6.96 -3.24 -25.78
CA LYS A 494 -7.09 -2.31 -24.67
C LYS A 494 -8.47 -1.67 -24.70
N TYR A 495 -9.22 -1.83 -23.62
CA TYR A 495 -10.46 -1.12 -23.39
C TYR A 495 -10.26 -0.06 -22.31
N THR A 496 -10.68 1.17 -22.58
CA THR A 496 -10.70 2.28 -21.64
C THR A 496 -12.12 2.83 -21.63
N GLY A 497 -12.85 2.71 -20.53
CA GLY A 497 -14.26 3.14 -20.52
C GLY A 497 -14.98 2.87 -19.22
N ASN A 498 -16.30 3.05 -19.25
CA ASN A 498 -17.15 2.80 -18.10
C ASN A 498 -17.53 1.30 -17.99
N TRP A 499 -17.65 0.85 -16.74
CA TRP A 499 -18.01 -0.49 -16.34
C TRP A 499 -19.26 -0.47 -15.46
N TYR A 500 -20.15 -1.42 -15.68
CA TYR A 500 -21.30 -1.64 -14.83
C TYR A 500 -21.46 -3.13 -14.56
N LYS A 501 -21.14 -3.55 -13.32
CA LYS A 501 -21.26 -4.94 -12.87
C LYS A 501 -20.51 -5.90 -13.81
N ASP A 502 -19.20 -5.67 -13.95
CA ASP A 502 -18.29 -6.46 -14.80
C ASP A 502 -18.55 -6.40 -16.31
N LYS A 503 -19.41 -5.50 -16.77
CA LYS A 503 -19.70 -5.33 -18.20
C LYS A 503 -19.32 -3.94 -18.67
N MET A 504 -18.75 -3.83 -19.86
CA MET A 504 -18.54 -2.57 -20.56
C MET A 504 -19.90 -1.88 -20.78
N SER A 505 -19.96 -0.60 -20.44
CA SER A 505 -21.17 0.23 -20.49
C SER A 505 -20.80 1.70 -20.72
N GLY A 506 -21.76 2.52 -21.14
CA GLY A 506 -21.55 3.97 -21.31
C GLY A 506 -20.51 4.29 -22.38
N TYR A 507 -19.88 5.46 -22.28
CA TYR A 507 -18.82 5.87 -23.21
C TYR A 507 -17.53 5.08 -22.96
N GLY A 508 -16.88 4.62 -24.03
CA GLY A 508 -15.61 3.93 -23.93
C GLY A 508 -14.93 3.68 -25.27
N VAL A 509 -13.63 3.46 -25.20
CA VAL A 509 -12.76 3.22 -26.35
C VAL A 509 -12.20 1.81 -26.30
N TRP A 510 -12.31 1.09 -27.41
CA TRP A 510 -11.74 -0.23 -27.62
C TRP A 510 -10.69 -0.17 -28.72
N ASP A 511 -9.44 -0.46 -28.38
CA ASP A 511 -8.32 -0.59 -29.31
C ASP A 511 -8.03 -2.09 -29.53
N SER A 512 -8.10 -2.49 -30.79
CA SER A 512 -7.88 -3.85 -31.25
C SER A 512 -6.60 -3.91 -32.07
N SER A 513 -5.45 -4.02 -31.39
CA SER A 513 -4.14 -3.92 -32.05
C SER A 513 -3.92 -5.01 -33.10
N HIS A 514 -4.52 -6.19 -32.96
CA HIS A 514 -4.45 -7.27 -33.96
C HIS A 514 -5.24 -6.98 -35.25
N LYS A 515 -6.35 -6.21 -35.16
CA LYS A 515 -7.12 -5.78 -36.35
C LYS A 515 -6.65 -4.43 -36.88
N GLY A 516 -5.88 -3.70 -36.08
CA GLY A 516 -5.59 -2.29 -36.31
C GLY A 516 -6.88 -1.49 -36.44
N GLU A 517 -7.82 -1.70 -35.52
CA GLU A 517 -9.11 -1.01 -35.46
C GLU A 517 -9.30 -0.40 -34.08
N ARG A 518 -9.85 0.80 -34.03
CA ARG A 518 -10.28 1.48 -32.80
C ARG A 518 -11.75 1.81 -32.90
N TYR A 519 -12.52 1.47 -31.87
CA TYR A 519 -13.90 1.92 -31.72
C TYR A 519 -13.99 2.94 -30.58
N ILE A 520 -14.60 4.08 -30.85
CA ILE A 520 -14.84 5.18 -29.90
C ILE A 520 -16.34 5.38 -29.84
N GLY A 521 -16.99 5.13 -28.71
CA GLY A 521 -18.42 5.39 -28.61
C GLY A 521 -19.10 4.67 -27.46
N MET A 522 -20.39 4.43 -27.64
CA MET A 522 -21.26 3.97 -26.58
C MET A 522 -21.29 2.43 -26.49
N TRP A 523 -21.39 1.92 -25.26
CA TRP A 523 -21.37 0.51 -24.89
C TRP A 523 -22.56 0.15 -24.02
N ARG A 524 -23.04 -1.08 -24.17
CA ARG A 524 -24.04 -1.69 -23.29
C ARG A 524 -23.81 -3.19 -23.21
N ASN A 525 -23.62 -3.71 -22.00
CA ASN A 525 -23.48 -5.16 -21.76
C ASN A 525 -22.40 -5.83 -22.64
N ASN A 526 -21.20 -5.25 -22.72
CA ASN A 526 -20.09 -5.74 -23.57
C ASN A 526 -20.33 -5.66 -25.09
N GLN A 527 -21.32 -4.88 -25.54
CA GLN A 527 -21.64 -4.69 -26.95
C GLN A 527 -21.64 -3.21 -27.33
N ARG A 528 -21.19 -2.90 -28.54
CA ARG A 528 -21.31 -1.56 -29.15
C ARG A 528 -22.79 -1.25 -29.35
N GLN A 529 -23.21 -0.08 -28.86
CA GLN A 529 -24.60 0.34 -28.82
C GLN A 529 -24.66 1.87 -28.92
N GLY A 530 -25.62 2.44 -29.64
CA GLY A 530 -25.73 3.90 -29.78
C GLY A 530 -24.68 4.47 -30.72
N HIS A 531 -24.38 5.75 -30.61
CA HIS A 531 -23.45 6.40 -31.52
C HIS A 531 -22.00 5.94 -31.30
N GLY A 532 -21.24 5.82 -32.40
CA GLY A 532 -19.84 5.46 -32.33
C GLY A 532 -19.08 5.75 -33.63
N ILE A 533 -17.75 5.79 -33.48
CA ILE A 533 -16.77 6.02 -34.52
C ILE A 533 -15.83 4.81 -34.57
N VAL A 534 -15.54 4.32 -35.76
CA VAL A 534 -14.52 3.28 -36.00
C VAL A 534 -13.40 3.86 -36.83
N LEU A 535 -12.17 3.73 -36.35
CA LEU A 535 -10.95 4.16 -37.01
C LEU A 535 -10.13 2.94 -37.37
N THR A 536 -9.63 2.89 -38.60
CA THR A 536 -8.75 1.82 -39.06
C THR A 536 -7.31 2.32 -39.11
N HIS A 537 -6.34 1.42 -38.95
CA HIS A 537 -4.91 1.72 -39.05
C HIS A 537 -4.50 2.24 -40.45
N MET A 538 -5.33 1.96 -41.47
CA MET A 538 -5.16 2.46 -42.82
C MET A 538 -5.69 3.88 -43.02
N GLY A 539 -6.36 4.47 -42.02
CA GLY A 539 -6.83 5.85 -42.04
C GLY A 539 -8.31 6.03 -42.41
N ALA A 540 -9.00 4.96 -42.82
CA ALA A 540 -10.45 5.00 -43.05
C ALA A 540 -11.22 5.16 -41.73
N CYS A 541 -12.26 5.99 -41.74
CA CYS A 541 -13.05 6.37 -40.57
C CYS A 541 -14.54 6.21 -40.82
N TYR A 542 -15.26 5.57 -39.91
CA TYR A 542 -16.70 5.34 -39.98
C TYR A 542 -17.38 6.00 -38.80
N GLN A 543 -18.47 6.72 -39.02
CA GLN A 543 -19.36 7.23 -37.97
C GLN A 543 -20.78 6.72 -38.22
N GLY A 544 -21.44 6.24 -37.18
CA GLY A 544 -22.85 5.90 -37.26
C GLY A 544 -23.43 5.38 -35.95
N THR A 545 -24.59 4.74 -36.04
CA THR A 545 -25.29 4.19 -34.88
C THR A 545 -25.11 2.67 -34.84
N PHE A 546 -24.71 2.13 -33.70
CA PHE A 546 -24.49 0.71 -33.47
C PHE A 546 -25.64 0.12 -32.64
N SER A 547 -26.01 -1.11 -32.94
CA SER A 547 -26.92 -1.91 -32.13
C SER A 547 -26.44 -3.35 -32.15
N LEU A 548 -26.20 -3.95 -30.97
CA LEU A 548 -25.70 -5.32 -30.82
C LEU A 548 -24.42 -5.57 -31.66
N ASN A 549 -23.44 -4.67 -31.59
CA ASN A 549 -22.19 -4.70 -32.38
C ASN A 549 -22.31 -4.46 -33.89
N LYS A 550 -23.51 -4.20 -34.42
CA LYS A 550 -23.75 -3.98 -35.85
C LYS A 550 -24.05 -2.52 -36.13
N LEU A 551 -23.49 -1.99 -37.21
CA LEU A 551 -23.83 -0.66 -37.71
C LEU A 551 -25.27 -0.71 -38.27
N VAL A 552 -26.12 0.23 -37.84
CA VAL A 552 -27.53 0.33 -38.23
C VAL A 552 -27.88 1.75 -38.66
N GLY A 553 -28.73 1.85 -39.68
CA GLY A 553 -29.16 3.13 -40.24
C GLY A 553 -28.08 3.80 -41.11
N PRO A 554 -28.26 5.10 -41.41
CA PRO A 554 -27.29 5.86 -42.17
C PRO A 554 -26.03 6.15 -41.33
N GLY A 555 -24.89 6.26 -42.00
CA GLY A 555 -23.63 6.66 -41.42
C GLY A 555 -22.78 7.48 -42.38
N ILE A 556 -21.56 7.77 -41.95
CA ILE A 556 -20.57 8.52 -42.72
C ILE A 556 -19.28 7.71 -42.77
N LEU A 557 -18.68 7.56 -43.95
CA LEU A 557 -17.37 6.96 -44.16
C LEU A 557 -16.45 8.00 -44.81
N ILE A 558 -15.27 8.21 -44.23
CA ILE A 558 -14.17 8.89 -44.89
C ILE A 558 -13.12 7.85 -45.28
N SER A 559 -12.88 7.75 -46.58
CA SER A 559 -11.89 6.86 -47.17
C SER A 559 -10.49 7.46 -47.07
N GLU A 560 -9.46 6.64 -47.28
CA GLU A 560 -8.05 7.04 -47.17
C GLU A 560 -7.65 8.16 -48.13
N ASP A 561 -8.35 8.28 -49.26
CA ASP A 561 -8.15 9.30 -50.28
C ASP A 561 -8.87 10.63 -49.99
N GLY A 562 -9.59 10.70 -48.87
CA GLY A 562 -10.41 11.85 -48.47
C GLY A 562 -11.83 11.84 -49.04
N SER A 563 -12.23 10.81 -49.78
CA SER A 563 -13.61 10.68 -50.29
C SER A 563 -14.59 10.41 -49.15
N VAL A 564 -15.70 11.14 -49.13
CA VAL A 564 -16.74 11.08 -48.09
C VAL A 564 -17.99 10.39 -48.62
N TYR A 565 -18.41 9.30 -47.98
CA TYR A 565 -19.68 8.65 -48.25
C TYR A 565 -20.67 8.90 -47.11
N GLU A 566 -21.86 9.35 -47.46
CA GLU A 566 -23.00 9.50 -46.55
C GLU A 566 -24.12 8.58 -47.03
N GLY A 567 -24.48 7.56 -46.25
CA GLY A 567 -25.50 6.61 -46.70
C GLY A 567 -25.63 5.38 -45.82
N GLU A 568 -26.31 4.37 -46.34
CA GLU A 568 -26.53 3.11 -45.65
C GLU A 568 -25.28 2.21 -45.71
N PHE A 569 -25.16 1.35 -44.70
CA PHE A 569 -24.09 0.36 -44.59
C PHE A 569 -24.68 -1.02 -44.30
N THR A 570 -23.96 -2.05 -44.75
CA THR A 570 -24.15 -3.43 -44.31
C THR A 570 -23.65 -3.63 -42.88
N GLU A 571 -23.98 -4.79 -42.29
CA GLU A 571 -23.51 -5.17 -40.96
C GLU A 571 -21.97 -5.29 -40.89
N GLU A 572 -21.32 -5.57 -42.01
CA GLU A 572 -19.85 -5.64 -42.16
C GLU A 572 -19.20 -4.27 -42.45
N CYS A 573 -19.91 -3.16 -42.19
CA CYS A 573 -19.45 -1.79 -42.47
C CYS A 573 -19.13 -1.53 -43.96
N LEU A 574 -19.73 -2.28 -44.89
CA LEU A 574 -19.59 -2.04 -46.32
C LEU A 574 -20.72 -1.14 -46.83
N LEU A 575 -20.39 -0.29 -47.80
CA LEU A 575 -21.33 0.59 -48.51
C LEU A 575 -22.51 -0.20 -49.09
N ALA A 576 -23.75 0.21 -48.76
CA ALA A 576 -24.97 -0.40 -49.27
C ALA A 576 -26.11 0.61 -49.41
N GLY A 577 -27.16 0.23 -50.13
CA GLY A 577 -28.41 0.99 -50.15
C GLY A 577 -28.23 2.39 -50.73
N LYS A 578 -29.03 3.35 -50.27
CA LYS A 578 -28.97 4.73 -50.77
C LYS A 578 -27.84 5.52 -50.11
N GLY A 579 -27.12 6.30 -50.91
CA GLY A 579 -26.07 7.18 -50.39
C GLY A 579 -25.59 8.24 -51.37
N LYS A 580 -24.67 9.07 -50.88
CA LYS A 580 -23.96 10.12 -51.59
C LYS A 580 -22.46 9.95 -51.34
N LEU A 581 -21.70 9.70 -52.41
CA LEU A 581 -20.24 9.67 -52.39
C LEU A 581 -19.69 10.98 -52.96
N THR A 582 -18.96 11.73 -52.15
CA THR A 582 -18.25 12.95 -52.53
C THR A 582 -16.78 12.63 -52.65
N PHE A 583 -16.23 12.72 -53.86
CA PHE A 583 -14.82 12.48 -54.14
C PHE A 583 -13.96 13.67 -53.73
N ASN A 584 -12.67 13.43 -53.48
CA ASN A 584 -11.71 14.49 -53.11
C ASN A 584 -11.57 15.60 -54.18
N ASN A 585 -11.90 15.31 -55.44
CA ASN A 585 -11.94 16.31 -56.52
C ASN A 585 -13.24 17.15 -56.56
N GLY A 586 -14.16 16.96 -55.60
CA GLY A 586 -15.43 17.66 -55.50
C GLY A 586 -16.59 17.04 -56.28
N PHE A 587 -16.35 16.00 -57.09
CA PHE A 587 -17.44 15.31 -57.78
C PHE A 587 -18.33 14.57 -56.79
N THR A 588 -19.63 14.52 -57.06
CA THR A 588 -20.60 13.84 -56.20
C THR A 588 -21.37 12.78 -56.97
N LEU A 589 -21.43 11.56 -56.42
CA LEU A 589 -22.21 10.45 -56.95
C LEU A 589 -23.33 10.13 -55.97
N VAL A 590 -24.57 10.44 -56.35
CA VAL A 590 -25.76 10.15 -55.54
C VAL A 590 -26.51 8.97 -56.17
N GLY A 591 -26.73 7.91 -55.41
CA GLY A 591 -27.34 6.70 -55.96
C GLY A 591 -27.50 5.56 -54.97
N THR A 592 -27.75 4.38 -55.54
CA THR A 592 -27.79 3.12 -54.80
C THR A 592 -26.48 2.34 -54.98
N PHE A 593 -25.87 1.96 -53.88
CA PHE A 593 -24.60 1.25 -53.80
C PHE A 593 -24.84 -0.19 -53.40
N ASN A 594 -24.25 -1.14 -54.12
CA ASN A 594 -24.32 -2.57 -53.82
C ASN A 594 -22.97 -3.22 -54.09
N ARG A 595 -22.57 -4.17 -53.26
CA ARG A 595 -21.38 -4.99 -53.50
C ARG A 595 -21.82 -6.40 -53.93
N ASN A 596 -21.53 -6.76 -55.18
CA ASN A 596 -21.79 -8.12 -55.68
C ASN A 596 -20.67 -9.06 -55.24
N GLN A 597 -21.02 -10.27 -54.80
CA GLN A 597 -20.05 -11.29 -54.37
C GLN A 597 -19.16 -11.85 -55.50
N THR A 598 -19.51 -11.60 -56.77
CA THR A 598 -18.86 -12.20 -57.96
C THR A 598 -17.83 -11.30 -58.65
N THR A 599 -17.81 -10.01 -58.37
CA THR A 599 -16.85 -9.04 -58.93
C THR A 599 -16.28 -8.22 -57.78
N SER A 600 -14.96 -8.10 -57.65
CA SER A 600 -14.33 -7.47 -56.47
C SER A 600 -14.54 -5.95 -56.33
N GLY A 601 -15.49 -5.36 -57.06
CA GLY A 601 -15.76 -3.92 -57.14
C GLY A 601 -17.10 -3.51 -56.54
N LEU A 602 -17.18 -2.26 -56.08
CA LEU A 602 -18.41 -1.58 -55.68
C LEU A 602 -19.23 -1.25 -56.93
N GLN A 603 -20.49 -1.70 -57.01
CA GLN A 603 -21.41 -1.26 -58.05
C GLN A 603 -22.28 -0.14 -57.51
N ALA A 604 -22.37 0.95 -58.28
CA ALA A 604 -23.21 2.09 -57.94
C ALA A 604 -24.08 2.45 -59.15
N GLN A 605 -25.37 2.62 -58.91
CA GLN A 605 -26.33 3.14 -59.89
C GLN A 605 -26.83 4.49 -59.39
N GLY A 606 -26.53 5.57 -60.10
CA GLY A 606 -26.80 6.91 -59.62
C GLY A 606 -26.49 8.01 -60.62
N VAL A 607 -26.68 9.25 -60.17
CA VAL A 607 -26.35 10.47 -60.92
C VAL A 607 -24.99 10.96 -60.44
N LEU A 608 -24.03 11.02 -61.36
CA LEU A 608 -22.73 11.66 -61.13
C LEU A 608 -22.86 13.15 -61.48
N ASN A 609 -22.74 14.01 -60.48
CA ASN A 609 -22.62 15.44 -60.69
C ASN A 609 -21.15 15.85 -60.76
N THR A 610 -20.77 16.39 -61.92
CA THR A 610 -19.43 16.94 -62.20
C THR A 610 -19.42 18.47 -62.22
N SER A 611 -20.54 19.14 -61.91
CA SER A 611 -20.57 20.59 -61.79
C SER A 611 -19.75 20.99 -60.56
N CYS A 612 -18.53 21.46 -60.81
CA CYS A 612 -17.68 22.13 -59.82
C CYS A 612 -18.24 23.56 -59.63
N GLU A 613 -19.50 23.68 -59.20
CA GLU A 613 -20.05 24.98 -58.81
C GLU A 613 -19.38 25.38 -57.49
N ASP A 614 -18.61 26.45 -57.56
CA ASP A 614 -17.87 27.14 -56.50
C ASP A 614 -17.64 26.30 -55.24
N LEU A 615 -16.43 25.75 -55.12
CA LEU A 615 -15.86 25.17 -53.91
C LEU A 615 -16.19 26.08 -52.70
N THR A 616 -17.34 25.84 -52.07
CA THR A 616 -17.80 26.66 -50.95
C THR A 616 -16.72 26.59 -49.88
N GLU A 617 -16.48 27.69 -49.16
CA GLU A 617 -15.56 27.71 -48.01
C GLU A 617 -15.82 26.56 -47.01
N SER A 618 -17.04 26.01 -47.01
CA SER A 618 -17.42 24.81 -46.25
C SER A 618 -16.65 23.52 -46.64
N MET A 619 -16.25 23.35 -47.90
CA MET A 619 -15.47 22.18 -48.37
C MET A 619 -13.95 22.35 -48.20
N LYS A 620 -13.46 23.55 -47.89
CA LYS A 620 -12.04 23.74 -47.48
C LYS A 620 -11.78 23.21 -46.08
N ARG A 621 -12.79 23.14 -45.22
CA ARG A 621 -12.65 22.59 -43.87
C ARG A 621 -12.75 21.07 -43.93
N LYS A 622 -11.74 20.39 -43.41
CA LYS A 622 -11.70 18.92 -43.36
C LYS A 622 -12.78 18.47 -42.38
N PHE A 623 -13.65 17.56 -42.83
CA PHE A 623 -14.76 17.04 -42.03
C PHE A 623 -14.30 16.63 -40.62
N GLN A 624 -15.11 16.88 -39.59
CA GLN A 624 -14.82 16.47 -38.21
C GLN A 624 -15.88 15.49 -37.72
N PHE A 625 -15.46 14.42 -37.05
CA PHE A 625 -16.35 13.43 -36.46
C PHE A 625 -16.77 13.81 -35.03
N GLY A 626 -17.85 13.21 -34.55
CA GLY A 626 -18.30 13.28 -33.16
C GLY A 626 -19.04 14.56 -32.76
N GLU A 627 -18.95 15.64 -33.55
CA GLU A 627 -19.70 16.88 -33.31
C GLU A 627 -21.21 16.61 -33.26
N GLY A 628 -21.84 16.91 -32.12
CA GLY A 628 -23.26 16.68 -31.84
C GLY A 628 -23.71 15.22 -31.71
N VAL A 629 -22.89 14.26 -32.14
CA VAL A 629 -23.21 12.81 -32.15
C VAL A 629 -22.74 12.11 -30.88
N LEU A 630 -21.61 12.57 -30.32
CA LEU A 630 -21.07 12.12 -29.03
C LEU A 630 -20.92 13.37 -28.15
N PRO A 631 -21.97 13.83 -27.45
CA PRO A 631 -21.90 15.04 -26.63
C PRO A 631 -20.79 14.95 -25.57
N ILE A 632 -20.07 16.05 -25.34
CA ILE A 632 -18.92 16.06 -24.43
C ILE A 632 -19.31 15.72 -22.99
N GLU A 633 -20.55 16.04 -22.60
CA GLU A 633 -21.10 15.78 -21.26
C GLU A 633 -21.30 14.28 -20.99
N GLU A 634 -21.50 13.48 -22.03
CA GLU A 634 -21.62 12.02 -21.93
C GLU A 634 -20.25 11.31 -21.93
N ARG A 635 -19.20 11.99 -22.38
CA ARG A 635 -17.84 11.43 -22.46
C ARG A 635 -17.21 11.43 -21.06
N TRP A 636 -16.70 10.27 -20.65
CA TRP A 636 -15.93 10.10 -19.41
C TRP A 636 -16.62 10.58 -18.13
N HIS A 637 -17.96 10.65 -18.12
CA HIS A 637 -18.75 11.14 -17.00
C HIS A 637 -18.36 10.50 -15.66
N ASP A 638 -18.15 9.18 -15.65
CA ASP A 638 -17.82 8.42 -14.43
C ASP A 638 -16.46 8.79 -13.82
N ILE A 639 -15.51 9.34 -14.61
CA ILE A 639 -14.29 9.92 -14.06
C ILE A 639 -14.72 11.05 -13.12
N PHE A 640 -15.43 12.06 -13.61
CA PHE A 640 -15.84 13.22 -12.82
C PHE A 640 -16.80 12.86 -11.67
N GLU A 641 -17.71 11.91 -11.86
CA GLU A 641 -18.67 11.48 -10.84
C GLU A 641 -17.97 10.95 -9.57
N HIS A 642 -16.86 10.21 -9.72
CA HIS A 642 -16.09 9.72 -8.57
C HIS A 642 -15.42 10.84 -7.78
N PHE A 643 -14.90 11.87 -8.46
CA PHE A 643 -14.32 13.05 -7.81
C PHE A 643 -15.38 13.87 -7.09
N GLN A 644 -16.57 14.01 -7.70
CA GLN A 644 -17.70 14.67 -7.06
C GLN A 644 -18.17 13.94 -5.80
N LYS A 645 -18.34 12.61 -5.84
CA LYS A 645 -18.68 11.79 -4.66
C LYS A 645 -17.67 11.93 -3.53
N PHE A 646 -16.40 12.12 -3.86
CA PHE A 646 -15.34 12.37 -2.87
C PHE A 646 -15.45 13.76 -2.23
N LEU A 647 -15.84 14.79 -2.98
CA LEU A 647 -16.13 16.11 -2.42
C LEU A 647 -17.38 16.06 -1.53
N GLU A 648 -18.44 15.38 -1.97
CA GLU A 648 -19.70 15.22 -1.23
C GLU A 648 -19.52 14.45 0.10
N SER A 649 -18.53 13.56 0.20
CA SER A 649 -18.20 12.88 1.46
C SER A 649 -17.56 13.80 2.50
N GLY A 650 -17.17 15.03 2.10
CA GLY A 650 -16.43 15.99 2.92
C GLY A 650 -14.96 15.59 3.10
N CYS A 651 -14.38 14.86 2.14
CA CYS A 651 -12.98 14.43 2.16
C CYS A 651 -12.57 13.71 3.46
N ARG A 652 -13.45 12.88 4.01
CA ARG A 652 -13.18 12.13 5.25
C ARG A 652 -12.06 11.12 5.05
N LYS A 653 -11.28 10.88 6.11
CA LYS A 653 -10.17 9.90 6.15
C LYS A 653 -10.54 8.51 5.64
N GLU A 654 -11.75 8.04 5.94
CA GLU A 654 -12.26 6.74 5.48
C GLU A 654 -12.41 6.68 3.95
N THR A 655 -12.88 7.77 3.33
CA THR A 655 -13.01 7.86 1.88
C THR A 655 -11.69 8.23 1.19
N GLU A 656 -10.80 8.94 1.89
CA GLU A 656 -9.50 9.38 1.40
C GLU A 656 -8.62 8.20 0.97
N GLU A 657 -8.53 7.15 1.78
CA GLU A 657 -7.72 5.98 1.44
C GLU A 657 -8.26 5.23 0.21
N SER A 658 -9.60 5.10 0.11
CA SER A 658 -10.25 4.47 -1.04
C SER A 658 -10.11 5.30 -2.32
N PHE A 659 -10.06 6.62 -2.18
CA PHE A 659 -10.10 7.57 -3.28
C PHE A 659 -8.72 7.92 -3.81
N LEU A 660 -7.75 8.25 -2.96
CA LEU A 660 -6.38 8.56 -3.41
C LEU A 660 -5.68 7.31 -3.98
N GLY A 661 -6.16 6.13 -3.61
CA GLY A 661 -5.57 4.87 -4.02
C GLY A 661 -4.15 4.72 -3.49
N PHE A 662 -3.46 3.68 -3.95
CA PHE A 662 -2.11 3.36 -3.53
C PHE A 662 -1.10 3.72 -4.63
N HIS A 663 0.02 4.32 -4.25
CA HIS A 663 1.22 4.37 -5.10
C HIS A 663 1.98 3.05 -4.98
N VAL A 664 1.45 1.99 -5.61
CA VAL A 664 2.30 0.83 -5.86
C VAL A 664 3.26 1.25 -6.97
N LYS A 665 4.48 1.66 -6.59
CA LYS A 665 5.60 1.56 -7.52
C LYS A 665 5.57 0.13 -8.02
N SER A 666 5.29 -0.05 -9.31
CA SER A 666 5.24 -1.32 -10.02
C SER A 666 6.60 -2.00 -9.92
N ASN A 667 6.88 -2.60 -8.78
CA ASN A 667 8.10 -3.33 -8.57
C ASN A 667 7.85 -4.70 -9.18
N LYS A 668 8.33 -4.91 -10.42
CA LYS A 668 8.39 -6.21 -11.10
C LYS A 668 9.07 -7.32 -10.26
N LYS A 669 9.63 -6.97 -9.10
CA LYS A 669 10.18 -7.90 -8.10
C LYS A 669 9.12 -8.60 -7.23
N LEU A 670 7.87 -8.12 -7.19
CA LEU A 670 6.81 -8.75 -6.39
C LEU A 670 6.35 -10.11 -6.93
N GLU A 671 6.62 -10.41 -8.20
CA GLU A 671 6.29 -11.71 -8.82
C GLU A 671 7.19 -12.85 -8.33
N GLN A 672 8.35 -12.55 -7.74
CA GLN A 672 9.38 -13.57 -7.44
C GLN A 672 9.53 -13.94 -5.97
N ALA A 673 8.77 -13.33 -5.07
CA ALA A 673 8.91 -13.61 -3.65
C ALA A 673 7.57 -13.84 -2.98
N GLN A 674 7.54 -14.82 -2.09
CA GLN A 674 6.55 -15.01 -1.03
C GLN A 674 6.50 -13.79 -0.05
N GLU A 675 6.97 -12.61 -0.47
CA GLU A 675 6.99 -11.31 0.21
C GLU A 675 5.64 -10.57 0.14
N TYR A 676 4.56 -11.22 -0.29
CA TYR A 676 3.20 -10.73 -0.03
C TYR A 676 2.89 -10.61 1.47
N LEU A 677 3.75 -11.13 2.35
CA LEU A 677 3.58 -11.19 3.80
C LEU A 677 3.63 -9.85 4.54
N TYR A 678 4.00 -8.74 3.89
CA TYR A 678 4.04 -7.43 4.54
C TYR A 678 3.57 -6.29 3.61
N CYS A 679 2.30 -5.88 3.76
CA CYS A 679 1.86 -4.54 3.36
C CYS A 679 2.37 -3.51 4.38
N GLN A 680 3.67 -3.24 4.38
CA GLN A 680 4.21 -2.03 5.02
C GLN A 680 4.23 -0.90 4.00
N ARG A 681 3.43 0.16 4.24
CA ARG A 681 3.69 1.46 3.65
C ARG A 681 5.09 1.88 4.15
N GLU A 682 6.01 2.21 3.25
CA GLU A 682 7.28 2.81 3.66
C GLU A 682 6.98 4.12 4.40
N SER A 683 7.71 4.41 5.47
CA SER A 683 7.47 5.57 6.34
C SER A 683 7.60 6.94 5.65
N ASP A 684 8.06 6.96 4.39
CA ASP A 684 8.23 8.17 3.59
C ASP A 684 6.95 8.56 2.81
N ASP A 685 5.89 7.74 2.82
CA ASP A 685 4.61 7.98 2.11
C ASP A 685 3.60 8.85 2.90
N VAL A 686 4.02 9.51 3.99
CA VAL A 686 3.10 10.25 4.90
C VAL A 686 2.73 11.66 4.38
N SER A 687 3.21 12.08 3.21
CA SER A 687 3.08 13.48 2.73
C SER A 687 1.80 13.82 1.94
N GLY A 688 0.72 13.04 2.12
CA GLY A 688 -0.48 13.13 1.26
C GLY A 688 -1.81 13.39 1.95
N LYS A 689 -1.86 13.68 3.27
CA LYS A 689 -3.14 13.85 3.96
C LYS A 689 -3.91 15.04 3.41
N ILE A 690 -5.19 14.85 3.11
CA ILE A 690 -6.04 15.91 2.57
C ILE A 690 -6.18 17.07 3.54
N GLU A 691 -6.10 16.83 4.85
CA GLU A 691 -6.04 17.86 5.89
C GLU A 691 -4.83 18.80 5.69
N ASP A 692 -3.69 18.29 5.23
CA ASP A 692 -2.50 19.08 5.00
C ASP A 692 -2.55 19.80 3.64
N ILE A 693 -3.17 19.17 2.64
CA ILE A 693 -3.47 19.81 1.33
C ILE A 693 -4.41 21.00 1.52
N LEU A 694 -5.50 20.84 2.27
CA LEU A 694 -6.46 21.91 2.53
C LEU A 694 -5.84 23.07 3.33
N LYS A 695 -4.95 22.77 4.29
CA LYS A 695 -4.18 23.82 4.98
C LYS A 695 -3.26 24.56 4.02
N GLU A 696 -2.54 23.86 3.14
CA GLU A 696 -1.69 24.51 2.16
C GLU A 696 -2.49 25.38 1.19
N MET A 697 -3.66 24.92 0.73
CA MET A 697 -4.57 25.71 -0.10
C MET A 697 -5.02 27.00 0.59
N SER A 698 -5.28 26.95 1.88
CA SER A 698 -5.69 28.15 2.65
C SER A 698 -4.63 29.26 2.67
N LEU A 699 -3.35 28.91 2.44
CA LEU A 699 -2.24 29.88 2.38
C LEU A 699 -2.10 30.55 0.99
N HIS A 700 -2.73 30.00 -0.05
CA HIS A 700 -2.58 30.41 -1.45
C HIS A 700 -3.90 30.89 -2.07
N LEU A 701 -4.63 31.76 -1.37
CA LEU A 701 -5.96 32.25 -1.79
C LEU A 701 -5.91 33.37 -2.85
N GLU A 702 -4.76 34.00 -3.06
CA GLU A 702 -4.55 35.13 -4.00
C GLU A 702 -4.37 34.68 -5.46
N GLN A 703 -4.79 35.50 -6.43
CA GLN A 703 -4.89 35.14 -7.86
C GLN A 703 -3.57 34.76 -8.53
N GLU A 704 -2.49 35.51 -8.31
CA GLU A 704 -1.16 35.20 -8.87
C GLU A 704 -0.56 33.93 -8.24
N SER A 705 -1.02 33.54 -7.06
CA SER A 705 -0.60 32.31 -6.38
C SER A 705 -1.36 31.05 -6.86
N MET A 706 -2.51 31.22 -7.55
CA MET A 706 -3.37 30.09 -7.96
C MET A 706 -2.73 29.22 -9.06
N GLN A 707 -2.11 29.82 -10.08
CA GLN A 707 -1.42 29.05 -11.13
C GLN A 707 -0.21 28.29 -10.55
N CYS A 708 0.60 28.96 -9.72
CA CYS A 708 1.75 28.34 -9.05
C CYS A 708 1.32 27.17 -8.15
N TYR A 709 0.20 27.32 -7.44
CA TYR A 709 -0.39 26.24 -6.66
C TYR A 709 -0.82 25.05 -7.54
N LEU A 710 -1.56 25.29 -8.63
CA LEU A 710 -1.99 24.23 -9.54
C LEU A 710 -0.80 23.48 -10.14
N GLU A 711 0.26 24.17 -10.55
CA GLU A 711 1.49 23.54 -11.02
C GLU A 711 2.14 22.65 -9.95
N LYS A 712 2.13 23.10 -8.68
CA LYS A 712 2.63 22.31 -7.56
C LYS A 712 1.73 21.09 -7.29
N ALA A 713 0.41 21.28 -7.35
CA ALA A 713 -0.58 20.22 -7.18
C ALA A 713 -0.42 19.13 -8.24
N PHE A 714 -0.24 19.49 -9.52
CA PHE A 714 -0.01 18.54 -10.61
C PHE A 714 1.37 17.87 -10.56
N LYS A 715 2.34 18.40 -9.81
CA LYS A 715 3.63 17.73 -9.55
C LYS A 715 3.57 16.75 -8.39
N SER A 716 2.61 16.89 -7.47
CA SER A 716 2.45 16.01 -6.31
C SER A 716 1.64 14.76 -6.67
N SER A 717 2.24 13.57 -6.50
CA SER A 717 1.57 12.31 -6.81
C SER A 717 0.35 12.03 -5.93
N HIS A 718 0.37 12.54 -4.69
CA HIS A 718 -0.66 12.32 -3.67
C HIS A 718 -1.82 13.30 -3.78
N HIS A 719 -1.73 14.32 -4.62
CA HIS A 719 -2.76 15.34 -4.72
C HIS A 719 -3.96 14.83 -5.55
N PRO A 720 -5.21 14.99 -5.07
CA PRO A 720 -6.43 14.62 -5.81
C PRO A 720 -6.46 15.11 -7.27
N LEU A 721 -6.13 16.39 -7.49
CA LEU A 721 -6.03 16.99 -8.84
C LEU A 721 -5.07 16.24 -9.76
N MET A 722 -3.93 15.76 -9.26
CA MET A 722 -3.00 15.01 -10.11
C MET A 722 -3.52 13.59 -10.41
N LYS A 723 -4.30 13.00 -9.50
CA LYS A 723 -5.02 11.75 -9.79
C LYS A 723 -6.03 11.96 -10.92
N LEU A 724 -6.84 13.02 -10.86
CA LEU A 724 -7.77 13.40 -11.92
C LEU A 724 -7.04 13.56 -13.24
N MET A 725 -5.96 14.35 -13.23
CA MET A 725 -5.13 14.59 -14.40
C MET A 725 -4.67 13.29 -15.06
N LYS A 726 -4.16 12.33 -14.27
CA LYS A 726 -3.70 11.03 -14.80
C LYS A 726 -4.83 10.24 -15.44
N GLU A 727 -6.00 10.18 -14.81
CA GLU A 727 -7.16 9.48 -15.38
C GLU A 727 -7.61 10.12 -16.71
N LEU A 728 -7.62 11.46 -16.78
CA LEU A 728 -7.92 12.24 -17.99
C LEU A 728 -6.85 12.05 -19.08
N CYS A 729 -5.57 12.03 -18.75
CA CYS A 729 -4.50 11.74 -19.73
C CYS A 729 -4.70 10.37 -20.36
N VAL A 730 -5.00 9.34 -19.56
CA VAL A 730 -5.22 7.97 -20.07
C VAL A 730 -6.46 7.91 -20.96
N ALA A 731 -7.54 8.59 -20.57
CA ALA A 731 -8.77 8.70 -21.36
C ALA A 731 -8.55 9.41 -22.71
N TYR A 732 -7.83 10.54 -22.68
CA TYR A 732 -7.47 11.31 -23.86
C TYR A 732 -6.57 10.51 -24.81
N GLN A 733 -5.52 9.88 -24.28
CA GLN A 733 -4.61 9.04 -25.06
C GLN A 733 -5.32 7.83 -25.68
N ALA A 734 -6.26 7.22 -24.96
CA ALA A 734 -7.04 6.11 -25.50
C ALA A 734 -7.84 6.54 -26.73
N THR A 735 -8.36 7.77 -26.73
CA THR A 735 -9.18 8.30 -27.84
C THR A 735 -8.32 8.79 -29.00
N TYR A 736 -7.31 9.61 -28.73
CA TYR A 736 -6.63 10.43 -29.74
C TYR A 736 -5.19 10.02 -30.08
N SER A 737 -4.55 9.16 -29.28
CA SER A 737 -3.14 8.77 -29.46
C SER A 737 -3.00 7.37 -30.08
N GLY A 738 -1.88 7.06 -30.74
CA GLY A 738 -1.58 5.70 -31.23
C GLY A 738 -2.25 5.31 -32.56
N ILE A 739 -2.63 4.04 -32.71
CA ILE A 739 -3.23 3.48 -33.94
C ILE A 739 -4.58 4.16 -34.20
N GLY A 740 -4.70 4.87 -35.33
CA GLY A 740 -5.91 5.63 -35.66
C GLY A 740 -5.89 7.08 -35.19
N SER A 741 -4.75 7.63 -34.79
CA SER A 741 -4.53 9.08 -34.73
C SER A 741 -4.97 9.72 -36.03
N ASN A 742 -6.07 10.49 -36.00
CA ASN A 742 -6.74 10.94 -37.22
C ASN A 742 -7.13 12.41 -37.11
N LEU A 743 -6.85 13.17 -38.18
CA LEU A 743 -7.13 14.61 -38.26
C LEU A 743 -8.62 14.96 -38.12
N HIS A 744 -9.52 14.01 -38.40
CA HIS A 744 -10.96 14.19 -38.28
C HIS A 744 -11.47 14.11 -36.82
N LEU A 745 -10.58 13.91 -35.84
CA LEU A 745 -10.89 13.95 -34.41
C LEU A 745 -10.39 15.23 -33.71
N LEU A 746 -9.82 16.18 -34.46
CA LEU A 746 -9.21 17.39 -33.90
C LEU A 746 -10.23 18.21 -33.10
N SER A 747 -11.45 18.42 -33.61
CA SER A 747 -12.45 19.20 -32.88
C SER A 747 -12.90 18.51 -31.60
N MET A 748 -13.13 17.19 -31.62
CA MET A 748 -13.43 16.43 -30.40
C MET A 748 -12.33 16.58 -29.34
N ALA A 749 -11.06 16.52 -29.76
CA ALA A 749 -9.92 16.66 -28.88
C ALA A 749 -9.83 18.08 -28.26
N GLN A 750 -10.11 19.11 -29.05
CA GLN A 750 -10.16 20.50 -28.59
C GLN A 750 -11.29 20.74 -27.58
N GLU A 751 -12.51 20.26 -27.88
CA GLU A 751 -13.66 20.32 -26.98
C GLU A 751 -13.35 19.65 -25.64
N GLU A 752 -12.67 18.51 -25.69
CA GLU A 752 -12.38 17.70 -24.52
C GLU A 752 -11.34 18.35 -23.59
N ILE A 753 -10.27 18.95 -24.11
CA ILE A 753 -9.31 19.72 -23.30
C ILE A 753 -9.97 20.93 -22.65
N LYS A 754 -10.84 21.64 -23.37
CA LYS A 754 -11.61 22.77 -22.83
C LYS A 754 -12.55 22.32 -21.72
N HIS A 755 -13.22 21.19 -21.91
CA HIS A 755 -14.08 20.60 -20.89
C HIS A 755 -13.29 20.17 -19.66
N TYR A 756 -12.12 19.54 -19.84
CA TYR A 756 -11.23 19.14 -18.74
C TYR A 756 -10.77 20.35 -17.92
N ALA A 757 -10.39 21.45 -18.56
CA ALA A 757 -10.02 22.69 -17.86
C ALA A 757 -11.18 23.20 -16.98
N THR A 758 -12.41 23.15 -17.49
CA THR A 758 -13.62 23.55 -16.75
C THR A 758 -13.86 22.62 -15.56
N LYS A 759 -13.78 21.30 -15.73
CA LYS A 759 -14.00 20.32 -14.66
C LYS A 759 -12.92 20.35 -13.59
N ILE A 760 -11.67 20.58 -13.97
CA ILE A 760 -10.56 20.79 -13.04
C ILE A 760 -10.78 22.06 -12.21
N TRP A 761 -11.27 23.13 -12.84
CA TRP A 761 -11.62 24.36 -12.13
C TRP A 761 -12.76 24.13 -11.14
N GLU A 762 -13.85 23.48 -11.53
CA GLU A 762 -14.96 23.12 -10.64
C GLU A 762 -14.46 22.35 -9.40
N PHE A 763 -13.60 21.35 -9.61
CA PHE A 763 -13.04 20.54 -8.54
C PHE A 763 -12.09 21.36 -7.63
N TYR A 764 -11.22 22.19 -8.21
CA TYR A 764 -10.36 23.10 -7.46
C TYR A 764 -11.16 24.10 -6.62
N SER A 765 -12.19 24.73 -7.20
CA SER A 765 -13.07 25.66 -6.51
C SER A 765 -13.80 25.00 -5.34
N ALA A 766 -14.27 23.76 -5.50
CA ALA A 766 -14.87 22.99 -4.41
C ALA A 766 -13.88 22.70 -3.26
N LEU A 767 -12.64 22.31 -3.59
CA LEU A 767 -11.58 22.15 -2.59
C LEU A 767 -11.25 23.46 -1.86
N LYS A 768 -11.23 24.59 -2.59
CA LYS A 768 -10.98 25.93 -2.02
C LYS A 768 -12.07 26.35 -1.02
N VAL A 769 -13.33 26.08 -1.32
CA VAL A 769 -14.46 26.34 -0.40
C VAL A 769 -14.30 25.50 0.87
N MET A 770 -13.93 24.22 0.74
CA MET A 770 -13.69 23.36 1.91
C MET A 770 -12.49 23.80 2.74
N ALA A 771 -11.41 24.24 2.10
CA ALA A 771 -10.22 24.77 2.79
C ALA A 771 -10.51 26.05 3.58
N SER A 772 -11.47 26.85 3.11
CA SER A 772 -11.86 28.13 3.74
C SER A 772 -12.79 27.95 4.95
N GLY A 773 -13.29 26.74 5.21
CA GLY A 773 -14.08 26.41 6.41
C GLY A 773 -15.54 26.90 6.38
N GLU A 774 -16.05 27.37 5.23
CA GLU A 774 -17.45 27.77 5.05
C GLU A 774 -18.39 26.56 4.92
N ASN A 775 -18.42 25.71 5.95
CA ASN A 775 -19.43 24.67 6.09
C ASN A 775 -20.76 25.30 6.52
N LYS A 776 -21.53 25.83 5.57
CA LYS A 776 -23.01 25.99 5.66
C LYS A 776 -23.63 26.46 4.34
N LYS A 777 -23.56 25.62 3.31
CA LYS A 777 -24.68 25.31 2.40
C LYS A 777 -24.18 24.26 1.42
N VAL A 778 -24.84 23.11 1.44
CA VAL A 778 -24.81 22.15 0.34
C VAL A 778 -25.12 22.93 -0.93
N VAL A 779 -24.19 22.95 -1.88
CA VAL A 779 -24.45 23.45 -3.24
C VAL A 779 -25.53 22.54 -3.84
N PRO A 780 -26.73 23.03 -4.18
CA PRO A 780 -27.65 22.26 -4.99
C PRO A 780 -27.05 22.14 -6.39
N ALA A 781 -27.09 20.94 -6.97
CA ALA A 781 -26.84 20.77 -8.38
C ALA A 781 -27.78 21.69 -9.18
N GLY A 782 -27.22 22.69 -9.85
CA GLY A 782 -27.96 23.63 -10.70
C GLY A 782 -28.39 24.91 -9.99
N GLY A 783 -27.54 25.94 -10.04
CA GLY A 783 -27.87 27.29 -9.60
C GLY A 783 -26.60 28.10 -9.37
N VAL A 784 -26.24 28.92 -10.36
CA VAL A 784 -25.18 29.92 -10.24
C VAL A 784 -25.67 30.98 -9.25
N GLU A 785 -25.23 30.92 -7.99
CA GLU A 785 -25.28 32.08 -7.09
C GLU A 785 -23.99 32.88 -7.28
N GLU A 786 -24.17 34.15 -7.64
CA GLU A 786 -23.17 35.16 -7.96
C GLU A 786 -22.09 35.27 -6.87
N ILE A 787 -20.87 34.87 -7.20
CA ILE A 787 -19.66 35.27 -6.48
C ILE A 787 -18.84 36.16 -7.42
N SER A 788 -18.54 37.35 -6.90
CA SER A 788 -17.81 38.48 -7.46
C SER A 788 -16.55 38.15 -8.30
N GLU A 789 -16.40 38.89 -9.41
CA GLU A 789 -15.30 38.90 -10.38
C GLU A 789 -15.00 37.51 -10.99
N GLU A 790 -15.72 37.19 -12.07
CA GLU A 790 -15.58 35.95 -12.85
C GLU A 790 -14.16 35.81 -13.45
N VAL A 791 -13.25 35.23 -12.67
CA VAL A 791 -11.98 34.72 -13.21
C VAL A 791 -12.33 33.62 -14.19
N ASN A 792 -12.09 33.87 -15.47
CA ASN A 792 -12.34 32.89 -16.53
C ASN A 792 -11.50 31.62 -16.25
N PRO A 793 -12.12 30.44 -16.04
CA PRO A 793 -11.43 29.18 -15.73
C PRO A 793 -10.32 28.82 -16.73
N TYR A 794 -10.53 29.15 -18.00
CA TYR A 794 -9.57 28.92 -19.08
C TYR A 794 -8.28 29.70 -18.87
N THR A 795 -8.35 30.88 -18.24
CA THR A 795 -7.18 31.72 -18.00
C THR A 795 -6.18 31.08 -17.03
N VAL A 796 -6.69 30.36 -16.02
CA VAL A 796 -5.89 29.88 -14.89
C VAL A 796 -5.48 28.42 -15.11
N VAL A 797 -6.39 27.58 -15.60
CA VAL A 797 -6.19 26.12 -15.64
C VAL A 797 -5.58 25.62 -16.94
N LEU A 798 -5.90 26.25 -18.08
CA LEU A 798 -5.42 25.76 -19.38
C LEU A 798 -3.89 25.79 -19.50
N PRO A 799 -3.16 26.84 -19.08
CA PRO A 799 -1.70 26.85 -19.17
C PRO A 799 -0.99 25.69 -18.44
N PRO A 800 -1.29 25.38 -17.16
CA PRO A 800 -0.67 24.23 -16.49
C PRO A 800 -1.20 22.87 -16.98
N LEU A 801 -2.35 22.83 -17.66
CA LEU A 801 -2.96 21.62 -18.24
C LEU A 801 -2.27 21.18 -19.55
N LEU A 802 -2.00 22.13 -20.45
CA LEU A 802 -1.55 21.85 -21.82
C LEU A 802 -0.29 20.97 -21.94
N PRO A 803 0.75 21.09 -21.10
CA PRO A 803 1.93 20.23 -21.19
C PRO A 803 1.63 18.72 -21.14
N TYR A 804 0.52 18.32 -20.50
CA TYR A 804 0.13 16.91 -20.37
C TYR A 804 -0.54 16.33 -21.63
N PHE A 805 -1.10 17.18 -22.50
CA PHE A 805 -1.85 16.78 -23.70
C PHE A 805 -1.21 17.28 -25.00
N HIS A 806 -0.16 18.12 -24.91
CA HIS A 806 0.41 18.80 -26.06
C HIS A 806 0.98 17.84 -27.11
N GLU A 807 1.63 16.73 -26.72
CA GLU A 807 2.19 15.79 -27.70
C GLU A 807 1.13 15.25 -28.65
N ASP A 808 0.04 14.74 -28.07
CA ASP A 808 -1.09 14.17 -28.82
C ASP A 808 -1.85 15.26 -29.60
N LEU A 809 -2.12 16.40 -28.98
CA LEU A 809 -2.85 17.50 -29.62
C LEU A 809 -2.05 18.14 -30.76
N SER A 810 -0.76 18.40 -30.57
CA SER A 810 0.14 18.94 -31.60
C SER A 810 0.22 17.99 -32.79
N MET A 811 0.28 16.68 -32.55
CA MET A 811 0.22 15.67 -33.60
C MET A 811 -1.09 15.76 -34.42
N LEU A 812 -2.25 15.97 -33.79
CA LEU A 812 -3.51 16.17 -34.51
C LEU A 812 -3.50 17.44 -35.37
N TYR A 813 -3.01 18.58 -34.85
CA TYR A 813 -2.86 19.81 -35.67
C TYR A 813 -1.90 19.60 -36.83
N MET A 814 -0.80 18.88 -36.61
CA MET A 814 0.15 18.57 -37.67
C MET A 814 -0.46 17.71 -38.78
N LEU A 815 -1.28 16.71 -38.44
CA LEU A 815 -2.01 15.92 -39.43
C LEU A 815 -3.07 16.78 -40.14
N TYR A 816 -3.79 17.61 -39.39
CA TYR A 816 -4.82 18.48 -39.93
C TYR A 816 -4.26 19.55 -40.88
N HIS A 817 -3.05 20.06 -40.69
CA HIS A 817 -2.44 21.08 -41.58
C HIS A 817 -1.32 20.54 -42.50
N GLN A 818 -1.19 19.21 -42.61
CA GLN A 818 -0.06 18.58 -43.29
C GLN A 818 0.12 19.04 -44.75
N GLN A 819 -0.98 19.23 -45.49
CA GLN A 819 -0.94 19.59 -46.91
C GLN A 819 -0.59 21.07 -47.10
N GLU A 820 -1.23 21.92 -46.31
CA GLU A 820 -1.02 23.36 -46.24
C GLU A 820 0.42 23.69 -45.85
N ASP A 821 0.95 23.01 -44.83
CA ASP A 821 2.34 23.14 -44.39
C ASP A 821 3.33 22.59 -45.41
N LYS A 822 2.96 21.59 -46.21
CA LYS A 822 3.81 21.09 -47.30
C LYS A 822 3.99 22.15 -48.40
N HIS A 823 2.92 22.84 -48.80
CA HIS A 823 3.01 23.94 -49.77
C HIS A 823 3.79 25.13 -49.23
N TYR A 824 3.51 25.52 -47.99
CA TYR A 824 4.27 26.56 -47.29
C TYR A 824 5.76 26.22 -47.22
N TRP A 825 6.12 24.99 -46.84
CA TRP A 825 7.52 24.56 -46.75
C TRP A 825 8.23 24.60 -48.11
N GLN A 826 7.55 24.26 -49.20
CA GLN A 826 8.09 24.44 -50.55
C GLN A 826 8.40 25.91 -50.86
N GLY A 827 7.51 26.82 -50.47
CA GLY A 827 7.74 28.28 -50.55
C GLY A 827 8.98 28.71 -49.75
N ILE A 828 9.10 28.25 -48.50
CA ILE A 828 10.27 28.51 -47.64
C ILE A 828 11.57 28.03 -48.27
N VAL A 829 11.60 26.80 -48.81
CA VAL A 829 12.80 26.25 -49.48
C VAL A 829 13.19 27.11 -50.69
N ARG A 830 12.21 27.59 -51.47
CA ARG A 830 12.45 28.49 -52.62
C ARG A 830 13.01 29.83 -52.18
N LEU A 831 12.35 30.53 -51.24
CA LEU A 831 12.82 31.81 -50.68
C LEU A 831 14.17 31.69 -49.96
N GLY A 832 14.45 30.52 -49.39
CA GLY A 832 15.73 30.17 -48.78
C GLY A 832 16.90 30.15 -49.77
N THR A 833 16.66 29.97 -51.07
CA THR A 833 17.72 30.03 -52.09
C THR A 833 18.24 31.45 -52.34
N LEU A 834 17.42 32.47 -52.09
CA LEU A 834 17.78 33.87 -52.30
C LEU A 834 18.73 34.35 -51.19
N THR A 835 19.66 35.25 -51.52
CA THR A 835 20.46 35.98 -50.51
C THR A 835 19.60 37.04 -49.82
N ASP A 836 20.01 37.55 -48.66
CA ASP A 836 19.21 38.50 -47.89
C ASP A 836 18.86 39.77 -48.69
N THR A 837 19.81 40.31 -49.46
CA THR A 837 19.57 41.47 -50.33
C THR A 837 18.60 41.15 -51.47
N LYS A 838 18.73 39.98 -52.10
CA LYS A 838 17.85 39.56 -53.19
C LYS A 838 16.44 39.24 -52.71
N LEU A 839 16.31 38.71 -51.50
CA LEU A 839 15.02 38.41 -50.88
C LEU A 839 14.29 39.70 -50.50
N LEU A 840 14.98 40.68 -49.90
CA LEU A 840 14.40 41.99 -49.59
C LEU A 840 13.96 42.73 -50.86
N GLU A 841 14.73 42.62 -51.95
CA GLU A 841 14.35 43.18 -53.26
C GLU A 841 13.15 42.43 -53.86
N PHE A 842 13.12 41.11 -53.79
CA PHE A 842 11.99 40.28 -54.29
C PHE A 842 10.67 40.58 -53.58
N LEU A 843 10.72 40.89 -52.28
CA LEU A 843 9.55 41.24 -51.47
C LEU A 843 9.15 42.73 -51.58
N ASP A 844 9.75 43.49 -52.51
CA ASP A 844 9.53 44.93 -52.69
C ASP A 844 9.75 45.78 -51.42
N VAL A 845 10.66 45.36 -50.53
CA VAL A 845 10.98 46.11 -49.30
C VAL A 845 11.72 47.39 -49.67
N GLN A 846 11.22 48.54 -49.20
CA GLN A 846 11.87 49.83 -49.44
C GLN A 846 13.35 49.83 -48.99
N ARG A 847 14.25 50.25 -49.89
CA ARG A 847 15.72 50.20 -49.65
C ARG A 847 16.19 50.94 -48.39
N GLN A 848 15.44 51.95 -47.96
CA GLN A 848 15.72 52.70 -46.73
C GLN A 848 15.54 51.89 -45.43
N LEU A 849 14.82 50.77 -45.50
CA LEU A 849 14.57 49.87 -44.37
C LEU A 849 15.59 48.73 -44.27
N TRP A 850 16.57 48.67 -45.18
CA TRP A 850 17.51 47.55 -45.26
C TRP A 850 18.63 47.71 -44.21
N PRO A 851 18.81 46.76 -43.26
CA PRO A 851 19.79 46.87 -42.18
C PRO A 851 21.21 46.51 -42.63
N LEU A 852 21.71 47.14 -43.71
CA LEU A 852 23.03 46.85 -44.26
C LEU A 852 24.19 47.50 -43.49
N LYS A 853 23.91 48.60 -42.76
CA LYS A 853 24.91 49.32 -41.96
C LYS A 853 25.38 48.52 -40.73
N ASP A 854 24.51 47.66 -40.21
CA ASP A 854 24.73 46.87 -38.99
C ASP A 854 25.60 45.62 -39.23
N ILE A 855 25.87 45.28 -40.48
CA ILE A 855 26.56 44.04 -40.86
C ILE A 855 28.04 44.34 -41.09
N LYS A 856 28.92 43.85 -40.21
CA LYS A 856 30.39 43.95 -40.38
C LYS A 856 30.86 43.04 -41.52
N LEU A 857 30.80 43.55 -42.75
CA LEU A 857 31.18 42.82 -43.97
C LEU A 857 32.64 43.05 -44.35
N THR A 858 33.40 41.97 -44.56
CA THR A 858 34.70 42.00 -45.26
C THR A 858 34.49 42.39 -46.75
N ALA A 859 35.54 42.91 -47.42
CA ALA A 859 35.43 43.42 -48.80
C ALA A 859 34.82 42.42 -49.80
N ASN A 860 35.06 41.10 -49.60
CA ASN A 860 34.50 40.03 -50.43
C ASN A 860 33.02 39.71 -50.11
N GLN A 861 32.54 40.01 -48.90
CA GLN A 861 31.15 39.78 -48.48
C GLN A 861 30.20 40.90 -48.95
N ARG A 862 30.72 42.05 -49.39
CA ARG A 862 29.93 43.20 -49.86
C ARG A 862 29.25 42.97 -51.21
N TYR A 863 29.67 41.96 -51.98
CA TYR A 863 29.20 41.76 -53.35
C TYR A 863 28.42 40.47 -53.62
N SER A 864 28.21 39.53 -52.67
CA SER A 864 27.47 38.31 -53.04
C SER A 864 26.78 37.46 -51.96
N ILE A 865 27.16 37.42 -50.68
CA ILE A 865 26.65 36.33 -49.81
C ILE A 865 26.39 36.77 -48.37
N VAL A 866 25.33 37.56 -48.17
CA VAL A 866 24.74 37.71 -46.84
C VAL A 866 23.48 36.85 -46.82
N ARG A 867 23.49 35.76 -46.05
CA ARG A 867 22.31 34.95 -45.73
C ARG A 867 22.16 34.93 -44.21
N HIS A 868 20.93 35.05 -43.72
CA HIS A 868 20.57 34.97 -42.31
C HIS A 868 21.24 36.04 -41.42
N LYS A 869 21.52 37.25 -41.93
CA LYS A 869 22.08 38.35 -41.13
C LYS A 869 21.15 39.54 -40.98
N CYS A 870 20.33 39.87 -41.98
CA CYS A 870 19.33 40.91 -41.82
C CYS A 870 18.24 40.44 -40.85
N PHE A 871 17.78 41.32 -39.95
CA PHE A 871 16.73 41.03 -38.95
C PHE A 871 16.99 39.77 -38.08
N HIS A 872 18.26 39.40 -37.86
CA HIS A 872 18.64 38.17 -37.18
C HIS A 872 17.99 38.00 -35.79
N SER A 873 17.94 39.07 -34.98
CA SER A 873 17.29 39.07 -33.66
C SER A 873 15.81 38.68 -33.74
N ALA A 874 15.07 39.22 -34.72
CA ALA A 874 13.67 38.88 -34.94
C ALA A 874 13.52 37.43 -35.43
N THR A 875 14.41 36.95 -36.32
CA THR A 875 14.36 35.55 -36.79
C THR A 875 14.62 34.54 -35.68
N GLU A 876 15.59 34.79 -34.80
CA GLU A 876 15.85 33.93 -33.64
C GLU A 876 14.73 34.00 -32.60
N CYS A 877 14.10 35.17 -32.45
CA CYS A 877 12.94 35.32 -31.57
C CYS A 877 11.78 34.44 -32.05
N LEU A 878 11.43 34.53 -33.33
CA LEU A 878 10.31 33.78 -33.90
C LEU A 878 10.53 32.26 -33.85
N GLN A 879 11.76 31.79 -34.05
CA GLN A 879 12.12 30.37 -33.93
C GLN A 879 11.80 29.78 -32.55
N LYS A 880 11.72 30.59 -31.49
CA LYS A 880 11.37 30.10 -30.15
C LYS A 880 9.92 29.62 -30.06
N ILE A 881 9.04 29.98 -31.00
CA ILE A 881 7.63 29.55 -30.98
C ILE A 881 7.48 28.02 -30.96
N THR A 882 8.41 27.29 -31.57
CA THR A 882 8.40 25.81 -31.62
C THR A 882 8.88 25.16 -30.32
N THR A 883 9.45 25.93 -29.39
CA THR A 883 9.99 25.41 -28.12
C THR A 883 9.01 25.57 -26.96
N VAL A 884 7.98 26.38 -27.14
CA VAL A 884 7.02 26.75 -26.12
C VAL A 884 5.72 25.99 -26.34
N MET A 885 5.08 25.56 -25.25
CA MET A 885 3.84 24.76 -25.30
C MET A 885 2.59 25.59 -25.04
N ASP A 886 2.72 26.71 -24.31
CA ASP A 886 1.62 27.60 -23.92
C ASP A 886 1.30 28.63 -25.02
N PRO A 887 0.06 28.69 -25.54
CA PRO A 887 -0.39 29.69 -26.50
C PRO A 887 -0.07 31.13 -26.10
N ARG A 888 -0.17 31.49 -24.82
CA ARG A 888 0.11 32.86 -24.36
C ARG A 888 1.56 33.24 -24.50
N GLN A 889 2.46 32.34 -24.11
CA GLN A 889 3.89 32.53 -24.31
C GLN A 889 4.26 32.56 -25.80
N LYS A 890 3.57 31.78 -26.65
CA LYS A 890 3.71 31.87 -28.11
C LYS A 890 3.29 33.26 -28.63
N LEU A 891 2.17 33.81 -28.15
CA LEU A 891 1.73 35.18 -28.49
C LEU A 891 2.71 36.25 -28.03
N GLU A 892 3.32 36.11 -26.85
CA GLU A 892 4.39 37.01 -26.40
C GLU A 892 5.63 36.94 -27.30
N ILE A 893 6.01 35.76 -27.78
CA ILE A 893 7.11 35.59 -28.74
C ILE A 893 6.79 36.30 -30.04
N ILE A 894 5.56 36.17 -30.53
CA ILE A 894 5.09 36.89 -31.71
C ILE A 894 5.24 38.40 -31.45
N LEU A 895 4.66 38.95 -30.39
CA LEU A 895 4.78 40.37 -30.03
C LEU A 895 6.24 40.86 -29.94
N LYS A 896 7.12 40.10 -29.28
CA LYS A 896 8.56 40.40 -29.16
C LYS A 896 9.26 40.38 -30.53
N THR A 897 8.85 39.49 -31.44
CA THR A 897 9.37 39.42 -32.81
C THR A 897 9.07 40.71 -33.57
N TYR A 898 7.83 41.21 -33.49
CA TYR A 898 7.45 42.47 -34.13
C TYR A 898 8.21 43.67 -33.53
N ALA A 899 8.34 43.74 -32.21
CA ALA A 899 9.13 44.78 -31.55
C ALA A 899 10.61 44.76 -31.98
N GLU A 900 11.20 43.59 -32.22
CA GLU A 900 12.57 43.47 -32.73
C GLU A 900 12.71 43.88 -34.21
N ILE A 901 11.66 43.70 -35.03
CA ILE A 901 11.60 44.25 -36.39
C ILE A 901 11.59 45.77 -36.32
N GLU A 902 10.66 46.36 -35.56
CA GLU A 902 10.55 47.82 -35.40
C GLU A 902 11.84 48.44 -34.87
N LYS A 903 12.43 47.84 -33.83
CA LYS A 903 13.72 48.25 -33.27
C LYS A 903 14.86 48.17 -34.28
N THR A 904 14.83 47.19 -35.20
CA THR A 904 15.83 47.11 -36.26
C THR A 904 15.59 48.20 -37.31
N VAL A 905 14.35 48.47 -37.70
CA VAL A 905 14.01 49.56 -38.61
C VAL A 905 14.38 50.94 -38.03
N LEU A 906 14.06 51.21 -36.77
CA LEU A 906 14.38 52.46 -36.07
C LEU A 906 15.90 52.71 -35.95
N ARG A 907 16.72 51.66 -35.96
CA ARG A 907 18.19 51.81 -36.00
C ARG A 907 18.71 52.18 -37.39
N VAL A 908 18.00 51.80 -38.44
CA VAL A 908 18.38 52.05 -39.84
C VAL A 908 17.89 53.41 -40.32
N VAL A 909 16.69 53.78 -39.90
CA VAL A 909 16.04 55.07 -40.18
C VAL A 909 16.32 55.98 -38.98
N ASP A 910 17.25 56.93 -39.10
CA ASP A 910 17.73 57.84 -38.04
C ASP A 910 16.65 58.83 -37.47
N LYS A 911 15.35 58.46 -37.43
CA LYS A 911 14.19 59.29 -37.01
C LYS A 911 13.08 58.45 -36.35
N ASP A 912 12.15 59.12 -35.64
CA ASP A 912 10.89 58.56 -35.12
C ASP A 912 9.96 58.07 -36.26
N TYR A 913 10.32 56.94 -36.88
CA TYR A 913 9.58 56.30 -37.95
C TYR A 913 8.64 55.25 -37.37
N LYS A 914 7.32 55.50 -37.44
CA LYS A 914 6.32 54.47 -37.15
C LYS A 914 6.14 53.62 -38.41
N LEU A 915 6.46 52.34 -38.32
CA LEU A 915 6.39 51.41 -39.44
C LEU A 915 4.92 51.17 -39.83
N PRO A 916 4.45 51.63 -41.00
CA PRO A 916 3.08 51.37 -41.44
C PRO A 916 2.92 49.90 -41.84
N MET A 917 1.68 49.40 -41.86
CA MET A 917 1.40 47.98 -42.16
C MET A 917 1.87 47.54 -43.54
N ASP A 918 1.76 48.41 -44.54
CA ASP A 918 2.21 48.12 -45.91
C ASP A 918 3.71 47.82 -45.98
N ASP A 919 4.51 48.40 -45.08
CA ASP A 919 5.95 48.15 -44.98
C ASP A 919 6.29 47.01 -44.00
N LEU A 920 5.43 46.74 -43.01
CA LEU A 920 5.64 45.70 -42.02
C LEU A 920 5.42 44.29 -42.59
N LEU A 921 4.38 44.09 -43.41
CA LEU A 921 4.04 42.76 -43.95
C LEU A 921 5.19 42.17 -44.79
N PRO A 922 5.82 42.89 -45.75
CA PRO A 922 6.99 42.39 -46.48
C PRO A 922 8.19 42.03 -45.58
N LEU A 923 8.45 42.85 -44.54
CA LEU A 923 9.50 42.58 -43.56
C LEU A 923 9.19 41.33 -42.71
N LEU A 924 7.92 41.12 -42.39
CA LEU A 924 7.48 39.95 -41.66
C LEU A 924 7.58 38.68 -42.53
N ILE A 925 7.22 38.74 -43.81
CA ILE A 925 7.44 37.64 -44.77
C ILE A 925 8.93 37.30 -44.85
N TYR A 926 9.81 38.31 -44.87
CA TYR A 926 11.26 38.10 -44.80
C TYR A 926 11.67 37.35 -43.51
N VAL A 927 11.19 37.79 -42.34
CA VAL A 927 11.53 37.16 -41.05
C VAL A 927 11.00 35.73 -40.97
N VAL A 928 9.75 35.49 -41.38
CA VAL A 928 9.12 34.15 -41.41
C VAL A 928 9.90 33.21 -42.34
N SER A 929 10.23 33.68 -43.55
CA SER A 929 10.99 32.89 -44.52
C SER A 929 12.41 32.55 -44.08
N ARG A 930 13.03 33.41 -43.24
CA ARG A 930 14.35 33.13 -42.64
C ARG A 930 14.29 32.33 -41.34
N ALA A 931 13.20 32.42 -40.58
CA ALA A 931 12.99 31.62 -39.38
C ALA A 931 12.89 30.12 -39.71
N GLY A 932 12.31 29.77 -40.87
CA GLY A 932 12.34 28.40 -41.39
C GLY A 932 11.53 27.40 -40.56
N ILE A 933 10.45 27.85 -39.92
CA ILE A 933 9.58 27.01 -39.09
C ILE A 933 8.77 26.09 -39.98
N GLN A 934 9.02 24.78 -39.95
CA GLN A 934 8.43 23.83 -40.92
C GLN A 934 6.90 23.71 -40.85
N ARG A 935 6.33 23.82 -39.65
CA ARG A 935 4.92 23.52 -39.36
C ARG A 935 4.17 24.74 -38.82
N LEU A 936 4.41 25.89 -39.46
CA LEU A 936 3.89 27.17 -38.96
C LEU A 936 2.36 27.21 -38.96
N GLY A 937 1.68 26.54 -39.92
CA GLY A 937 0.22 26.49 -39.97
C GLY A 937 -0.37 25.78 -38.75
N ALA A 938 0.19 24.62 -38.37
CA ALA A 938 -0.21 23.90 -37.16
C ALA A 938 -0.02 24.75 -35.89
N GLU A 939 1.07 25.51 -35.79
CA GLU A 939 1.34 26.41 -34.65
C GLU A 939 0.34 27.58 -34.57
N ILE A 940 0.03 28.22 -35.71
CA ILE A 940 -0.92 29.33 -35.78
C ILE A 940 -2.30 28.88 -35.32
N HIS A 941 -2.81 27.76 -35.85
CA HIS A 941 -4.14 27.25 -35.52
C HIS A 941 -4.22 26.74 -34.08
N PHE A 942 -3.16 26.09 -33.59
CA PHE A 942 -3.04 25.73 -32.17
C PHE A 942 -3.21 26.96 -31.26
N ILE A 943 -2.59 28.10 -31.62
CA ILE A 943 -2.76 29.34 -30.86
C ILE A 943 -4.20 29.83 -30.97
N TYR A 944 -4.77 29.95 -32.17
CA TYR A 944 -6.15 30.45 -32.36
C TYR A 944 -7.20 29.68 -31.56
N ASP A 945 -7.12 28.34 -31.59
CA ASP A 945 -8.16 27.47 -31.04
C ASP A 945 -8.08 27.32 -29.51
N LEU A 946 -6.89 27.50 -28.93
CA LEU A 946 -6.62 27.40 -27.48
C LEU A 946 -6.36 28.76 -26.83
N MET A 947 -6.41 29.84 -27.59
CA MET A 947 -6.31 31.20 -27.07
C MET A 947 -7.52 31.52 -26.19
N ASP A 948 -7.23 32.20 -25.10
CA ASP A 948 -8.20 32.70 -24.15
C ASP A 948 -9.22 33.63 -24.81
N PRO A 949 -10.53 33.38 -24.63
CA PRO A 949 -11.57 34.27 -25.16
C PRO A 949 -11.42 35.73 -24.69
N SER A 950 -10.83 35.99 -23.52
CA SER A 950 -10.61 37.34 -23.00
C SER A 950 -9.50 38.12 -23.70
N ILE A 951 -8.60 37.41 -24.41
CA ILE A 951 -7.51 37.99 -25.20
C ILE A 951 -7.94 38.24 -26.65
N ARG A 952 -9.13 37.75 -27.04
CA ARG A 952 -9.72 38.02 -28.36
C ARG A 952 -10.08 39.50 -28.48
N GLY A 953 -9.64 40.11 -29.56
CA GLY A 953 -9.72 41.54 -29.83
C GLY A 953 -8.51 42.28 -29.26
N GLY A 954 -7.67 42.84 -30.14
CA GLY A 954 -6.54 43.68 -29.74
C GLY A 954 -5.29 43.43 -30.58
N ILE A 955 -4.13 43.76 -30.01
CA ILE A 955 -2.85 43.65 -30.70
C ILE A 955 -2.48 42.18 -31.00
N TYR A 956 -2.82 41.23 -30.13
CA TYR A 956 -2.47 39.82 -30.35
C TYR A 956 -3.18 39.20 -31.55
N ASP A 957 -4.50 39.38 -31.67
CA ASP A 957 -5.27 38.94 -32.84
C ASP A 957 -4.75 39.56 -34.13
N PHE A 958 -4.42 40.85 -34.08
CA PHE A 958 -3.86 41.55 -35.23
C PHE A 958 -2.51 40.96 -35.67
N LEU A 959 -1.59 40.73 -34.73
CA LEU A 959 -0.28 40.18 -35.02
C LEU A 959 -0.33 38.72 -35.47
N LEU A 960 -1.26 37.94 -34.94
CA LEU A 960 -1.50 36.56 -35.34
C LEU A 960 -2.10 36.50 -36.76
N THR A 961 -3.05 37.38 -37.07
CA THR A 961 -3.65 37.50 -38.41
C THR A 961 -2.61 37.95 -39.46
N ALA A 962 -1.70 38.84 -39.08
CA ALA A 962 -0.60 39.25 -39.95
C ALA A 962 0.42 38.10 -40.16
N LEU A 963 0.67 37.26 -39.16
CA LEU A 963 1.48 36.06 -39.29
C LEU A 963 0.80 35.00 -40.19
N GLU A 964 -0.51 34.81 -40.04
CA GLU A 964 -1.32 33.96 -40.92
C GLU A 964 -1.30 34.46 -42.37
N SER A 965 -1.40 35.79 -42.56
CA SER A 965 -1.28 36.40 -43.89
C SER A 965 0.08 36.12 -44.54
N CYS A 966 1.17 36.15 -43.77
CA CYS A 966 2.50 35.74 -44.25
C CYS A 966 2.55 34.25 -44.65
N TYR A 967 1.95 33.39 -43.83
CA TYR A 967 1.86 31.96 -44.09
C TYR A 967 1.12 31.69 -45.41
N GLU A 968 -0.07 32.27 -45.59
CA GLU A 968 -0.84 32.16 -46.84
C GLU A 968 -0.11 32.74 -48.06
N HIS A 969 0.61 33.86 -47.87
CA HIS A 969 1.37 34.48 -48.96
C HIS A 969 2.44 33.52 -49.49
N ILE A 970 3.24 32.95 -48.59
CA ILE A 970 4.34 32.02 -48.92
C ILE A 970 3.79 30.73 -49.57
N GLN A 971 2.61 30.26 -49.16
CA GLN A 971 1.94 29.11 -49.82
C GLN A 971 1.60 29.38 -51.29
N ARG A 972 1.13 30.61 -51.59
CA ARG A 972 0.62 30.99 -52.93
C ARG A 972 1.71 31.50 -53.87
N GLU A 973 2.97 31.56 -53.45
CA GLU A 973 4.10 32.05 -54.25
C GLU A 973 4.43 31.22 -55.51
N GLU A 974 3.67 30.16 -55.81
CA GLU A 974 3.74 29.44 -57.10
C GLU A 974 3.58 30.35 -58.33
N ILE A 975 3.01 31.56 -58.19
CA ILE A 975 2.53 32.36 -59.34
C ILE A 975 3.50 33.47 -59.80
N ARG A 976 4.53 33.87 -59.02
CA ARG A 976 5.34 35.07 -59.34
C ARG A 976 6.71 34.83 -59.98
N LEU A 977 7.30 33.64 -59.87
CA LEU A 977 8.67 33.39 -60.36
C LEU A 977 8.76 32.99 -61.85
N TYR A 978 7.64 32.95 -62.57
CA TYR A 978 7.55 32.66 -64.01
C TYR A 978 7.09 33.85 -64.87
N LYS A 979 7.16 35.09 -64.36
CA LYS A 979 7.01 36.30 -65.17
C LYS A 979 8.32 37.05 -65.28
#